data_AF-A0A2E5LVN3-F1
#
_entry.id   AF-A0A2E5LVN3-F1
#
_cell.length_a   1.000
_cell.length_b   1.000
_cell.length_c   1.000
_cell.angle_alpha   90.00
_cell.angle_beta   90.00
_cell.angle_gamma   90.00
#
_symmetry.space_group_name_H-M   'P 1'
#
loop_
_entity.id
_entity.type
_entity.pdbx_description
1 polymer ?
#
loop_
_entity_poly.entity_id
_entity_poly.type
_entity_poly.pdbx_seq_one_letter_code
_entity_poly.pdbx_strand_id
1 'polypeptide(L)'
;MDLDFWIMEINWNETMEQYLRLIINYIKHTIMKTLQNILIIVLSLNLTVRSQSPLEKKVEKGAFVKYEINDNSSNNNKWNNLFGEKEEIKDKSLPVIISSDFIEKVLEKKEEKLYADLPFFENELINIELTKKEIDLSDFKLIVREELGPIEKKYNPGFIVYEISGQDLGGIMIFSKSGLSGVINKSDNIYEISKIDEKRSLEINQDLYIISDISNNLHSSKFTCGVDNLSLMQTDHVHDHHNIQRTSSALSCMNVAIEIDYFTSQTFDSIDESIDWALSILAGVSEIYEEELNLKITSDYAYVWNTVDPYNNYIEESSEMLYAIKDKWNTEEDLLDVDRHIVHLFTKRQNTGTGGIAFVNGAGSQSYGFGYSSNLTSNMDYFEVPEPFYHWNLLCTAHEIGHNLGSMHTQWCGWPGGPINNCVDLEESTPGECDTFVNNPTPEVGTIMSYCHTWSQNEGGGVIMKFDPLVQEVMLSKASSLNLPICDDSNIEVIFGCLDEEACNYNSQATQNDDTCFYSEIYYNCDGHCILDTDQDGVCDELDNCPDNWNADQVDYNSNGIGDRCEYLLPLEEMENIDLLTAYPNPTTGIINITYNSEQAKDFSLELYNILGDRIACGYPDLYGREVTASIDLSDRPRGVYTIVVKTKDNIISKPIILK
;
A
#
# COMPACT_ATOMS: atom_id res chain seq x y z
N MET A 1 3.55 106.60 -29.90
CA MET A 1 2.80 106.81 -31.15
C MET A 1 3.49 105.97 -32.21
N ASP A 2 2.70 105.07 -32.80
CA ASP A 2 2.77 104.49 -34.14
C ASP A 2 4.07 104.47 -34.99
N LEU A 3 4.16 103.31 -35.65
CA LEU A 3 4.66 103.01 -36.99
C LEU A 3 6.18 102.90 -37.26
N ASP A 4 6.45 101.79 -37.97
CA ASP A 4 7.46 101.55 -39.00
C ASP A 4 8.80 100.85 -38.67
N PHE A 5 8.96 99.73 -39.40
CA PHE A 5 10.15 99.23 -40.10
C PHE A 5 11.50 99.21 -39.34
N TRP A 6 12.11 98.02 -39.24
CA TRP A 6 13.28 97.63 -40.06
C TRP A 6 13.69 96.17 -39.77
N ILE A 7 14.01 95.47 -40.85
CA ILE A 7 14.65 94.15 -40.91
C ILE A 7 16.07 94.28 -40.35
N MET A 8 16.48 93.36 -39.46
CA MET A 8 17.89 93.07 -39.20
C MET A 8 18.11 91.56 -39.13
N GLU A 9 18.97 91.11 -40.03
CA GLU A 9 19.52 89.77 -40.20
C GLU A 9 20.13 89.25 -38.90
N ILE A 10 19.74 88.04 -38.48
CA ILE A 10 20.54 87.26 -37.54
C ILE A 10 21.58 86.51 -38.37
N ASN A 11 22.82 87.00 -38.31
CA ASN A 11 24.02 86.38 -38.84
C ASN A 11 24.13 84.92 -38.36
N TRP A 12 24.02 83.97 -39.29
CA TRP A 12 24.35 82.57 -39.09
C TRP A 12 25.87 82.44 -38.92
N ASN A 13 26.34 82.48 -37.67
CA ASN A 13 27.76 82.41 -37.34
C ASN A 13 28.22 80.96 -37.17
N GLU A 14 29.45 80.63 -37.59
CA GLU A 14 30.07 79.29 -37.58
C GLU A 14 30.00 78.56 -36.22
N THR A 15 29.84 79.31 -35.13
CA THR A 15 29.62 78.81 -33.77
C THR A 15 28.29 78.08 -33.59
N MET A 16 27.22 78.48 -34.27
CA MET A 16 25.92 77.77 -34.21
C MET A 16 25.95 76.45 -34.98
N GLU A 17 26.72 76.36 -36.08
CA GLU A 17 26.90 75.11 -36.81
C GLU A 17 27.72 74.09 -36.00
N GLN A 18 28.73 74.54 -35.25
CA GLN A 18 29.46 73.70 -34.30
C GLN A 18 28.59 73.25 -33.13
N TYR A 19 27.73 74.12 -32.58
CA TYR A 19 26.79 73.74 -31.53
C TYR A 19 25.74 72.75 -32.04
N LEU A 20 25.20 72.95 -33.25
CA LEU A 20 24.30 71.98 -33.89
C LEU A 20 24.98 70.65 -34.15
N ARG A 21 26.24 70.62 -34.59
CA ARG A 21 27.01 69.38 -34.76
C ARG A 21 27.28 68.67 -33.44
N LEU A 22 27.57 69.41 -32.36
CA LEU A 22 27.74 68.85 -31.01
C LEU A 22 26.41 68.30 -30.47
N ILE A 23 25.31 69.02 -30.66
CA ILE A 23 23.97 68.56 -30.25
C ILE A 23 23.54 67.35 -31.07
N ILE A 24 23.76 67.33 -32.39
CA ILE A 24 23.46 66.17 -33.25
C ILE A 24 24.34 64.98 -32.87
N ASN A 25 25.63 65.17 -32.56
CA ASN A 25 26.49 64.09 -32.11
C ASN A 25 26.12 63.59 -30.71
N TYR A 26 25.72 64.48 -29.79
CA TYR A 26 25.23 64.10 -28.47
C TYR A 26 23.91 63.34 -28.57
N ILE A 27 22.98 63.80 -29.42
CA ILE A 27 21.71 63.11 -29.69
C ILE A 27 21.98 61.76 -30.38
N LYS A 28 22.86 61.69 -31.39
CA LYS A 28 23.25 60.42 -32.03
C LYS A 28 23.89 59.45 -31.04
N HIS A 29 24.78 59.91 -30.18
CA HIS A 29 25.43 59.08 -29.18
C HIS A 29 24.44 58.62 -28.10
N THR A 30 23.47 59.46 -27.74
CA THR A 30 22.42 59.12 -26.78
C THR A 30 21.44 58.13 -27.40
N ILE A 31 20.97 58.37 -28.62
CA ILE A 31 20.10 57.45 -29.36
C ILE A 31 20.81 56.11 -29.63
N MET A 32 22.10 56.09 -29.99
CA MET A 32 22.84 54.83 -30.13
C MET A 32 23.02 54.09 -28.80
N LYS A 33 23.30 54.79 -27.68
CA LYS A 33 23.32 54.15 -26.35
C LYS A 33 21.94 53.64 -25.95
N THR A 34 20.88 54.36 -26.29
CA THR A 34 19.51 53.95 -25.98
C THR A 34 19.10 52.76 -26.85
N LEU A 35 19.48 52.73 -28.13
CA LEU A 35 19.27 51.60 -29.04
C LEU A 35 20.13 50.39 -28.67
N GLN A 36 21.38 50.57 -28.21
CA GLN A 36 22.20 49.48 -27.66
C GLN A 36 21.61 48.93 -26.37
N ASN A 37 21.12 49.80 -25.47
CA ASN A 37 20.46 49.34 -24.25
C ASN A 37 19.12 48.65 -24.57
N ILE A 38 18.35 49.15 -25.54
CA ILE A 38 17.13 48.47 -26.03
C ILE A 38 17.49 47.15 -26.71
N LEU A 39 18.58 47.06 -27.47
CA LEU A 39 19.04 45.81 -28.10
C LEU A 39 19.53 44.81 -27.05
N ILE A 40 20.21 45.26 -25.99
CA ILE A 40 20.62 44.44 -24.84
C ILE A 40 19.38 43.99 -24.05
N ILE A 41 18.39 44.87 -23.85
CA ILE A 41 17.12 44.54 -23.19
C ILE A 41 16.30 43.57 -24.06
N VAL A 42 16.27 43.74 -25.39
CA VAL A 42 15.59 42.83 -26.32
C VAL A 42 16.34 41.51 -26.46
N LEU A 43 17.67 41.48 -26.37
CA LEU A 43 18.47 40.24 -26.31
C LEU A 43 18.33 39.51 -24.97
N SER A 44 18.21 40.25 -23.85
CA SER A 44 17.96 39.65 -22.52
C SER A 44 16.49 39.25 -22.31
N LEU A 45 15.54 39.93 -22.97
CA LEU A 45 14.13 39.51 -23.04
C LEU A 45 13.92 38.35 -24.03
N ASN A 46 14.67 38.27 -25.13
CA ASN A 46 14.62 37.12 -26.05
C ASN A 46 15.37 35.88 -25.52
N LEU A 47 16.24 36.03 -24.51
CA LEU A 47 16.80 34.91 -23.75
C LEU A 47 15.85 34.43 -22.63
N THR A 48 14.78 35.17 -22.32
CA THR A 48 13.79 34.79 -21.30
C THR A 48 12.42 34.41 -21.88
N VAL A 49 12.24 34.47 -23.21
CA VAL A 49 10.98 34.09 -23.87
C VAL A 49 11.25 33.26 -25.13
N ARG A 50 11.72 32.02 -24.94
CA ARG A 50 11.51 30.95 -25.92
C ARG A 50 11.32 29.63 -25.17
N SER A 51 10.11 29.09 -25.37
CA SER A 51 9.48 27.90 -24.78
C SER A 51 9.24 27.89 -23.26
N GLN A 52 8.16 28.53 -22.82
CA GLN A 52 7.30 27.90 -21.84
C GLN A 52 5.98 27.59 -22.51
N SER A 53 5.73 26.30 -22.69
CA SER A 53 4.39 25.78 -22.93
C SER A 53 3.56 26.01 -21.64
N PRO A 54 2.23 26.12 -21.69
CA PRO A 54 1.40 26.34 -20.50
C PRO A 54 1.30 25.14 -19.54
N LEU A 55 2.18 24.14 -19.63
CA LEU A 55 2.07 22.85 -18.93
C LEU A 55 3.24 22.51 -17.99
N GLU A 56 4.29 23.33 -17.91
CA GLU A 56 5.32 23.15 -16.86
C GLU A 56 4.85 23.85 -15.57
N LYS A 57 4.21 23.09 -14.69
CA LYS A 57 4.10 23.44 -13.25
C LYS A 57 5.50 23.83 -12.76
N LYS A 58 5.59 24.87 -11.90
CA LYS A 58 6.83 25.36 -11.28
C LYS A 58 7.75 24.20 -10.86
N VAL A 59 8.79 23.95 -11.64
CA VAL A 59 9.79 22.96 -11.28
C VAL A 59 10.87 23.64 -10.45
N GLU A 60 11.15 23.13 -9.25
CA GLU A 60 12.23 23.63 -8.41
C GLU A 60 13.58 23.12 -8.96
N LYS A 61 14.50 24.05 -9.21
CA LYS A 61 15.87 23.72 -9.61
C LYS A 61 16.75 23.67 -8.36
N GLY A 62 17.12 22.46 -7.95
CA GLY A 62 18.09 22.24 -6.89
C GLY A 62 19.48 22.68 -7.32
N ALA A 63 20.27 23.22 -6.40
CA ALA A 63 21.65 23.61 -6.65
C ALA A 63 22.57 22.92 -5.64
N PHE A 64 23.28 21.89 -6.09
CA PHE A 64 24.39 21.30 -5.34
C PHE A 64 25.65 22.13 -5.61
N VAL A 65 26.44 22.41 -4.56
CA VAL A 65 27.65 23.21 -4.69
C VAL A 65 28.86 22.34 -4.40
N LYS A 66 29.77 22.23 -5.36
CA LYS A 66 31.04 21.52 -5.17
C LYS A 66 31.84 22.22 -4.08
N TYR A 67 32.33 21.47 -3.10
CA TYR A 67 33.28 22.04 -2.15
C TYR A 67 34.62 22.22 -2.86
N GLU A 68 34.97 23.45 -3.26
CA GLU A 68 36.24 23.71 -3.94
C GLU A 68 37.41 23.49 -2.99
N ILE A 69 38.19 22.46 -3.28
CA ILE A 69 39.47 22.19 -2.65
C ILE A 69 40.57 22.79 -3.51
N ASN A 70 40.52 24.11 -3.71
CA ASN A 70 41.61 24.81 -4.36
C ASN A 70 42.20 25.81 -3.38
N ASP A 71 43.34 25.45 -2.80
CA ASP A 71 44.36 26.46 -2.54
C ASP A 71 45.73 25.94 -2.97
N ASN A 72 46.26 26.58 -3.99
CA ASN A 72 47.57 26.35 -4.59
C ASN A 72 48.69 26.93 -3.69
N SER A 73 48.53 26.83 -2.37
CA SER A 73 49.47 27.33 -1.38
C SER A 73 49.50 26.41 -0.16
N SER A 74 50.49 25.53 -0.08
CA SER A 74 50.89 24.84 1.17
C SER A 74 49.77 24.10 1.96
N ASN A 75 48.60 23.89 1.38
CA ASN A 75 47.37 23.46 2.06
C ASN A 75 46.89 22.07 1.58
N ASN A 76 47.82 21.12 1.49
CA ASN A 76 47.48 19.71 1.73
C ASN A 76 46.74 19.52 3.06
N ASN A 77 46.79 20.50 3.96
CA ASN A 77 46.19 20.48 5.29
C ASN A 77 44.66 20.39 5.31
N LYS A 78 43.87 20.93 4.36
CA LYS A 78 42.40 21.01 4.58
C LYS A 78 41.65 19.69 4.39
N TRP A 79 41.97 18.92 3.33
CA TRP A 79 41.51 17.52 3.24
C TRP A 79 42.14 16.66 4.31
N ASN A 80 43.45 16.82 4.55
CA ASN A 80 44.14 16.01 5.54
C ASN A 80 43.56 16.24 6.95
N ASN A 81 43.06 17.45 7.24
CA ASN A 81 42.35 17.77 8.48
C ASN A 81 40.95 17.13 8.53
N LEU A 82 40.20 17.14 7.43
CA LEU A 82 38.83 16.59 7.39
C LEU A 82 38.79 15.06 7.27
N PHE A 83 39.73 14.44 6.55
CA PHE A 83 39.68 13.04 6.10
C PHE A 83 41.00 12.27 6.23
N GLY A 84 42.10 12.88 6.71
CA GLY A 84 43.41 12.23 6.85
C GLY A 84 44.26 12.21 5.57
N GLU A 85 45.48 11.68 5.65
CA GLU A 85 46.49 11.77 4.57
C GLU A 85 46.43 10.68 3.48
N LYS A 86 45.40 9.83 3.45
CA LYS A 86 45.33 8.70 2.51
C LYS A 86 44.96 9.17 1.09
N GLU A 87 45.89 9.06 0.14
CA GLU A 87 45.73 9.50 -1.25
C GLU A 87 44.60 8.76 -2.01
N GLU A 88 44.43 7.45 -1.81
CA GLU A 88 43.37 6.66 -2.47
C GLU A 88 41.94 7.18 -2.22
N ILE A 89 41.69 7.78 -1.06
CA ILE A 89 40.39 8.35 -0.69
C ILE A 89 40.08 9.58 -1.55
N LYS A 90 41.10 10.38 -1.84
CA LYS A 90 40.94 11.64 -2.56
C LYS A 90 40.50 11.40 -4.00
N ASP A 91 40.89 10.27 -4.58
CA ASP A 91 40.57 9.92 -5.96
C ASP A 91 39.18 9.29 -6.11
N LYS A 92 38.66 8.64 -5.05
CA LYS A 92 37.36 7.95 -5.04
C LYS A 92 36.24 8.68 -4.31
N SER A 93 36.54 9.81 -3.67
CA SER A 93 35.56 10.57 -2.90
C SER A 93 35.54 12.04 -3.28
N LEU A 94 34.34 12.58 -3.40
CA LEU A 94 34.09 13.96 -3.80
C LEU A 94 33.20 14.66 -2.76
N PRO A 95 33.69 15.69 -2.05
CA PRO A 95 32.92 16.41 -1.08
C PRO A 95 32.01 17.43 -1.76
N VAL A 96 30.77 17.47 -1.31
CA VAL A 96 29.71 18.33 -1.84
C VAL A 96 29.04 19.04 -0.67
N ILE A 97 28.72 20.32 -0.82
CA ILE A 97 27.90 21.05 0.15
C ILE A 97 26.45 20.99 -0.32
N ILE A 98 25.57 20.66 0.62
CA ILE A 98 24.13 20.68 0.41
C ILE A 98 23.52 21.43 1.59
N SER A 99 22.87 22.56 1.33
CA SER A 99 22.28 23.35 2.42
C SER A 99 21.09 22.62 3.05
N SER A 100 20.98 22.64 4.37
CA SER A 100 19.81 22.14 5.11
C SER A 100 18.51 22.80 4.60
N ASP A 101 18.54 24.11 4.32
CA ASP A 101 17.43 24.86 3.69
C ASP A 101 16.91 24.24 2.39
N PHE A 102 17.77 23.57 1.61
CA PHE A 102 17.36 22.91 0.37
C PHE A 102 16.64 21.59 0.69
N ILE A 103 17.18 20.80 1.62
CA ILE A 103 16.56 19.55 2.07
C ILE A 103 15.20 19.83 2.68
N GLU A 104 15.10 20.83 3.57
CA GLU A 104 13.84 21.27 4.17
C GLU A 104 12.80 21.66 3.11
N LYS A 105 13.19 22.43 2.08
CA LYS A 105 12.28 22.80 0.99
C LYS A 105 11.78 21.59 0.20
N VAL A 106 12.65 20.62 -0.08
CA VAL A 106 12.26 19.37 -0.76
C VAL A 106 11.24 18.61 0.08
N LEU A 107 11.47 18.50 1.39
CA LEU A 107 10.56 17.84 2.34
C LEU A 107 9.22 18.57 2.50
N GLU A 108 9.23 19.90 2.47
CA GLU A 108 8.03 20.73 2.61
C GLU A 108 7.16 20.71 1.35
N LYS A 109 7.78 20.89 0.16
CA LYS A 109 7.02 21.03 -1.08
C LYS A 109 6.62 19.71 -1.71
N LYS A 110 7.43 18.65 -1.53
CA LYS A 110 7.17 17.30 -2.05
C LYS A 110 6.84 17.29 -3.55
N GLU A 111 7.58 18.07 -4.33
CA GLU A 111 7.36 18.22 -5.78
C GLU A 111 7.48 16.86 -6.49
N GLU A 112 6.63 16.62 -7.49
CA GLU A 112 6.65 15.36 -8.24
C GLU A 112 7.93 15.18 -9.07
N LYS A 113 8.54 16.29 -9.47
CA LYS A 113 9.80 16.32 -10.21
C LYS A 113 10.71 17.43 -9.70
N LEU A 114 11.99 17.13 -9.57
CA LEU A 114 13.06 18.08 -9.27
C LEU A 114 14.16 17.94 -10.32
N TYR A 115 14.83 19.04 -10.64
CA TYR A 115 16.01 19.00 -11.49
C TYR A 115 17.15 19.62 -10.72
N ALA A 116 18.33 19.03 -10.81
CA ALA A 116 19.47 19.59 -10.12
C ALA A 116 20.77 19.34 -10.88
N ASP A 117 21.70 20.27 -10.67
CA ASP A 117 23.05 20.15 -11.21
C ASP A 117 23.91 19.55 -10.09
N LEU A 118 24.31 18.28 -10.22
CA LEU A 118 25.14 17.55 -9.26
C LEU A 118 26.61 17.62 -9.69
N PRO A 119 27.50 18.25 -8.89
CA PRO A 119 28.92 18.16 -9.10
C PRO A 119 29.41 16.72 -9.04
N PHE A 120 30.30 16.37 -9.94
CA PHE A 120 30.84 15.01 -10.04
C PHE A 120 32.36 14.99 -10.20
N PHE A 121 32.91 13.78 -10.32
CA PHE A 121 34.34 13.53 -10.53
C PHE A 121 34.84 14.24 -11.79
N GLU A 122 36.15 14.44 -11.89
CA GLU A 122 36.80 15.11 -13.04
C GLU A 122 36.29 16.53 -13.38
N ASN A 123 35.66 17.21 -12.41
CA ASN A 123 35.00 18.52 -12.58
C ASN A 123 33.81 18.49 -13.57
N GLU A 124 33.20 17.32 -13.75
CA GLU A 124 31.93 17.20 -14.43
C GLU A 124 30.79 17.79 -13.57
N LEU A 125 29.76 18.28 -14.26
CA LEU A 125 28.48 18.68 -13.67
C LEU A 125 27.40 17.86 -14.35
N ILE A 126 26.79 16.96 -13.59
CA ILE A 126 25.76 16.05 -14.09
C ILE A 126 24.40 16.70 -13.86
N ASN A 127 23.57 16.72 -14.91
CA ASN A 127 22.18 17.17 -14.78
C ASN A 127 21.36 15.94 -14.38
N ILE A 128 20.80 15.96 -13.17
CA ILE A 128 19.94 14.89 -12.67
C ILE A 128 18.48 15.34 -12.74
N GLU A 129 17.62 14.49 -13.26
CA GLU A 129 16.16 14.60 -13.12
C GLU A 129 15.74 13.62 -12.02
N LEU A 130 15.12 14.15 -10.98
CA LEU A 130 14.62 13.40 -9.84
C LEU A 130 13.11 13.31 -9.96
N THR A 131 12.58 12.10 -10.16
CA THR A 131 11.13 11.86 -10.16
C THR A 131 10.75 11.21 -8.84
N LYS A 132 9.75 11.76 -8.15
CA LYS A 132 9.35 11.26 -6.83
C LYS A 132 8.85 9.82 -6.95
N LYS A 133 9.41 8.90 -6.16
CA LYS A 133 8.96 7.51 -6.05
C LYS A 133 7.92 7.46 -4.93
N GLU A 134 6.69 7.08 -5.25
CA GLU A 134 5.68 6.85 -4.22
C GLU A 134 6.01 5.57 -3.46
N ILE A 135 6.12 5.71 -2.14
CA ILE A 135 6.19 4.58 -1.21
C ILE A 135 4.82 4.54 -0.56
N ASP A 136 4.07 3.50 -0.86
CA ASP A 136 2.79 3.29 -0.23
C ASP A 136 3.00 2.90 1.24
N LEU A 137 2.53 3.78 2.12
CA LEU A 137 2.59 3.63 3.57
C LEU A 137 1.19 3.87 4.16
N SER A 138 0.12 3.76 3.36
CA SER A 138 -1.25 4.03 3.82
C SER A 138 -1.68 3.12 4.95
N ASP A 139 -1.28 1.84 4.86
CA ASP A 139 -1.60 0.79 5.83
C ASP A 139 -0.42 0.49 6.76
N PHE A 140 0.59 1.37 6.80
CA PHE A 140 1.79 1.17 7.60
C PHE A 140 1.46 1.14 9.10
N LYS A 141 1.70 0.00 9.74
CA LYS A 141 1.43 -0.25 11.15
C LYS A 141 2.71 -0.12 11.98
N LEU A 142 2.74 0.89 12.84
CA LEU A 142 3.82 1.10 13.79
C LEU A 142 3.39 0.68 15.20
N ILE A 143 4.08 -0.31 15.74
CA ILE A 143 3.98 -0.72 17.14
C ILE A 143 5.23 -0.28 17.91
N VAL A 144 5.03 0.43 19.01
CA VAL A 144 6.12 0.81 19.92
C VAL A 144 5.95 0.09 21.24
N ARG A 145 6.98 -0.64 21.68
CA ARG A 145 6.99 -1.33 22.96
C ARG A 145 7.39 -0.38 24.07
N GLU A 146 6.42 -0.04 24.92
CA GLU A 146 6.57 0.81 26.10
C GLU A 146 6.53 -0.05 27.39
N GLU A 147 6.81 0.56 28.55
CA GLU A 147 6.84 -0.15 29.85
C GLU A 147 5.51 -0.86 30.20
N LEU A 148 4.38 -0.28 29.78
CA LEU A 148 3.04 -0.83 30.06
C LEU A 148 2.57 -1.84 29.01
N GLY A 149 3.34 -2.05 27.93
CA GLY A 149 2.98 -2.92 26.81
C GLY A 149 3.18 -2.24 25.45
N PRO A 150 2.89 -2.96 24.35
CA PRO A 150 2.95 -2.40 23.01
C PRO A 150 1.80 -1.39 22.79
N ILE A 151 2.13 -0.29 22.11
CA ILE A 151 1.18 0.76 21.74
C ILE A 151 1.29 0.99 20.25
N GLU A 152 0.15 0.94 19.56
CA GLU A 152 0.08 1.35 18.17
C GLU A 152 0.15 2.88 18.07
N LYS A 153 1.07 3.38 17.25
CA LYS A 153 1.25 4.80 16.99
C LYS A 153 1.05 5.10 15.51
N LYS A 154 0.53 6.27 15.21
CA LYS A 154 0.47 6.76 13.83
C LYS A 154 1.87 7.17 13.39
N TYR A 155 2.42 6.47 12.41
CA TYR A 155 3.68 6.85 11.76
C TYR A 155 3.46 8.06 10.83
N ASN A 156 4.39 9.03 10.86
CA ASN A 156 4.37 10.18 9.97
C ASN A 156 5.71 10.24 9.23
N PRO A 157 5.77 9.78 7.96
CA PRO A 157 7.01 9.73 7.20
C PRO A 157 7.70 11.11 7.11
N GLY A 158 8.93 11.18 7.60
CA GLY A 158 9.78 12.37 7.56
C GLY A 158 10.77 12.38 6.40
N PHE A 159 10.60 11.47 5.43
CA PHE A 159 11.48 11.28 4.28
C PHE A 159 10.71 11.26 2.95
N ILE A 160 11.45 11.45 1.85
CA ILE A 160 10.96 11.36 0.47
C ILE A 160 12.04 10.68 -0.37
N VAL A 161 11.61 9.74 -1.21
CA VAL A 161 12.47 9.06 -2.18
C VAL A 161 12.20 9.60 -3.57
N TYR A 162 13.28 9.88 -4.30
CA TYR A 162 13.26 10.22 -5.70
C TYR A 162 14.06 9.19 -6.48
N GLU A 163 13.52 8.74 -7.60
CA GLU A 163 14.26 8.02 -8.62
C GLU A 163 15.10 9.01 -9.43
N ILE A 164 16.34 8.64 -9.70
CA ILE A 164 17.27 9.39 -10.54
C ILE A 164 17.07 8.94 -11.98
N SER A 165 16.87 9.91 -12.85
CA SER A 165 16.73 9.71 -14.29
C SER A 165 17.62 10.70 -15.04
N GLY A 166 18.17 10.25 -16.17
CA GLY A 166 19.05 11.06 -17.01
C GLY A 166 19.78 10.21 -18.04
N GLN A 167 20.59 10.85 -18.88
CA GLN A 167 21.38 10.13 -19.87
C GLN A 167 22.45 9.28 -19.15
N ASP A 168 22.34 7.96 -19.26
CA ASP A 168 23.20 6.97 -18.60
C ASP A 168 23.20 7.07 -17.07
N LEU A 169 22.11 7.55 -16.47
CA LEU A 169 21.94 7.69 -15.02
C LEU A 169 20.73 6.90 -14.51
N GLY A 170 20.87 6.34 -13.30
CA GLY A 170 19.83 5.65 -12.55
C GLY A 170 20.07 5.71 -11.05
N GLY A 171 19.26 4.98 -10.28
CA GLY A 171 19.34 4.88 -8.82
C GLY A 171 18.35 5.79 -8.09
N ILE A 172 18.59 6.07 -6.81
CA ILE A 172 17.66 6.78 -5.94
C ILE A 172 18.35 7.85 -5.08
N MET A 173 17.62 8.92 -4.76
CA MET A 173 17.96 9.91 -3.75
C MET A 173 16.89 9.97 -2.67
N ILE A 174 17.32 9.92 -1.42
CA ILE A 174 16.48 9.90 -0.24
C ILE A 174 16.74 11.16 0.58
N PHE A 175 15.74 12.01 0.67
CA PHE A 175 15.76 13.22 1.50
C PHE A 175 15.03 12.92 2.79
N SER A 176 15.64 13.19 3.94
CA SER A 176 15.02 13.09 5.26
C SER A 176 15.47 14.24 6.15
N LYS A 177 14.89 14.37 7.35
CA LYS A 177 15.37 15.33 8.35
C LYS A 177 16.84 15.13 8.73
N SER A 178 17.31 13.89 8.70
CA SER A 178 18.71 13.56 9.02
C SER A 178 19.68 14.02 7.92
N GLY A 179 19.20 14.16 6.68
CA GLY A 179 19.96 14.70 5.56
C GLY A 179 19.58 14.07 4.22
N LEU A 180 20.51 14.17 3.26
CA LEU A 180 20.44 13.46 1.99
C LEU A 180 21.27 12.18 2.02
N SER A 181 20.71 11.12 1.45
CA SER A 181 21.47 9.93 1.08
C SER A 181 21.03 9.41 -0.28
N GLY A 182 21.80 8.56 -0.94
CA GLY A 182 21.38 8.01 -2.21
C GLY A 182 22.41 7.12 -2.89
N VAL A 183 21.91 6.34 -3.86
CA VAL A 183 22.69 5.52 -4.78
C VAL A 183 22.52 6.11 -6.18
N ILE A 184 23.62 6.31 -6.89
CA ILE A 184 23.64 6.90 -8.22
C ILE A 184 24.32 5.89 -9.15
N ASN A 185 23.57 5.31 -10.07
CA ASN A 185 24.13 4.51 -11.15
C ASN A 185 24.51 5.46 -12.28
N LYS A 186 25.76 5.38 -12.76
CA LYS A 186 26.22 6.11 -13.94
C LYS A 186 27.00 5.17 -14.86
N SER A 187 26.47 4.90 -16.05
CA SER A 187 27.00 3.88 -16.96
C SER A 187 27.09 2.50 -16.26
N ASP A 188 28.28 1.92 -16.12
CA ASP A 188 28.50 0.63 -15.41
C ASP A 188 28.95 0.81 -13.95
N ASN A 189 29.03 2.07 -13.49
CA ASN A 189 29.56 2.44 -12.19
C ASN A 189 28.44 2.83 -11.22
N ILE A 190 28.64 2.51 -9.94
CA ILE A 190 27.71 2.82 -8.85
C ILE A 190 28.40 3.82 -7.94
N TYR A 191 27.69 4.88 -7.56
CA TYR A 191 28.17 5.91 -6.66
C TYR A 191 27.19 6.06 -5.50
N GLU A 192 27.68 6.53 -4.38
CA GLU A 192 26.90 6.77 -3.17
C GLU A 192 27.02 8.23 -2.78
N ILE A 193 25.94 8.83 -2.29
CA ILE A 193 25.98 10.11 -1.61
C ILE A 193 25.54 9.96 -0.16
N SER A 194 26.31 10.51 0.79
CA SER A 194 26.01 10.40 2.22
C SER A 194 26.47 11.63 3.01
N LYS A 195 25.78 11.93 4.11
CA LYS A 195 26.12 13.00 5.03
C LYS A 195 27.35 12.64 5.87
N ILE A 196 28.25 13.60 6.05
CA ILE A 196 29.40 13.47 6.94
C ILE A 196 29.03 13.93 8.36
N ASP A 197 29.55 13.24 9.38
CA ASP A 197 29.33 13.53 10.80
C ASP A 197 29.46 15.02 11.15
N GLU A 198 28.60 15.46 12.06
CA GLU A 198 28.46 16.83 12.54
C GLU A 198 29.76 17.39 13.10
N LYS A 199 30.61 16.57 13.75
CA LYS A 199 31.90 17.05 14.29
C LYS A 199 32.80 17.66 13.23
N ARG A 200 32.76 17.13 12.00
CA ARG A 200 33.56 17.62 10.87
C ARG A 200 32.85 18.74 10.11
N SER A 201 31.52 18.66 10.00
CA SER A 201 30.68 19.73 9.45
C SER A 201 30.78 21.02 10.28
N LEU A 202 31.00 20.92 11.60
CA LEU A 202 31.27 22.03 12.51
C LEU A 202 32.57 22.79 12.21
N GLU A 203 33.58 22.16 11.59
CA GLU A 203 34.83 22.85 11.21
C GLU A 203 34.62 23.84 10.05
N ILE A 204 33.59 23.60 9.22
CA ILE A 204 33.28 24.41 8.04
C ILE A 204 31.94 25.16 8.14
N ASN A 205 31.18 24.94 9.22
CA ASN A 205 29.87 25.55 9.49
C ASN A 205 28.88 25.40 8.33
N GLN A 206 28.90 24.25 7.66
CA GLN A 206 28.06 23.87 6.53
C GLN A 206 27.85 22.34 6.56
N ASP A 207 26.67 21.88 6.14
CA ASP A 207 26.40 20.45 6.00
C ASP A 207 27.22 19.88 4.83
N LEU A 208 28.15 18.98 5.19
CA LEU A 208 29.05 18.36 4.24
C LEU A 208 28.56 16.97 3.87
N TYR A 209 28.58 16.69 2.57
CA TYR A 209 28.25 15.40 1.99
C TYR A 209 29.45 14.89 1.21
N ILE A 210 29.48 13.58 0.98
CA ILE A 210 30.49 12.93 0.17
C ILE A 210 29.81 12.08 -0.90
N ILE A 211 30.28 12.22 -2.13
CA ILE A 211 29.97 11.29 -3.22
C ILE A 211 31.14 10.33 -3.33
N SER A 212 30.89 9.04 -3.15
CA SER A 212 31.92 7.99 -3.20
C SER A 212 31.69 7.09 -4.40
N ASP A 213 32.72 6.82 -5.19
CA ASP A 213 32.69 5.78 -6.22
C ASP A 213 32.69 4.40 -5.54
N ILE A 214 31.57 3.68 -5.63
CA ILE A 214 31.36 2.37 -5.02
C ILE A 214 31.34 1.21 -6.03
N SER A 215 31.51 1.49 -7.31
CA SER A 215 31.53 0.53 -8.44
C SER A 215 32.54 -0.59 -8.25
N ASN A 216 33.64 -0.23 -7.59
CA ASN A 216 34.70 -1.11 -7.13
C ASN A 216 35.08 -0.71 -5.71
N ASN A 217 34.10 -0.57 -4.80
CA ASN A 217 34.44 -0.30 -3.41
C ASN A 217 34.85 -1.56 -2.67
N LEU A 218 36.09 -1.46 -2.22
CA LEU A 218 36.96 -2.56 -1.86
C LEU A 218 37.52 -2.20 -0.47
N HIS A 219 36.62 -1.98 0.48
CA HIS A 219 36.95 -1.61 1.85
C HIS A 219 36.81 -2.80 2.78
N SER A 220 37.83 -2.99 3.60
CA SER A 220 38.00 -4.15 4.47
C SER A 220 37.21 -3.99 5.77
N SER A 221 35.92 -4.34 5.76
CA SER A 221 35.20 -4.42 7.04
C SER A 221 35.82 -5.51 7.91
N LYS A 222 36.13 -5.18 9.17
CA LYS A 222 36.58 -6.17 10.17
C LYS A 222 35.49 -7.14 10.59
N PHE A 223 34.25 -6.89 10.18
CA PHE A 223 33.10 -7.71 10.50
C PHE A 223 32.81 -8.63 9.33
N THR A 224 32.92 -9.92 9.57
CA THR A 224 32.31 -10.94 8.72
C THR A 224 30.83 -11.01 9.09
N CYS A 225 29.95 -11.17 8.09
CA CYS A 225 28.66 -11.80 8.35
C CYS A 225 28.89 -13.22 8.87
N GLY A 226 27.88 -13.77 9.52
CA GLY A 226 27.98 -15.06 10.18
C GLY A 226 26.87 -15.92 9.66
N VAL A 227 27.22 -17.10 9.14
CA VAL A 227 26.30 -18.22 9.08
C VAL A 227 26.91 -19.28 10.00
N ASP A 228 26.45 -19.31 11.25
CA ASP A 228 26.54 -20.59 11.96
C ASP A 228 25.69 -21.59 11.20
N ASN A 229 25.97 -22.89 11.30
CA ASN A 229 25.14 -23.99 10.77
C ASN A 229 23.77 -24.02 11.47
N LEU A 230 23.02 -22.93 11.37
CA LEU A 230 21.63 -22.72 11.69
C LEU A 230 20.84 -23.66 10.79
N SER A 231 19.90 -24.38 11.38
CA SER A 231 19.18 -25.47 10.73
C SER A 231 18.65 -25.05 9.36
N LEU A 232 19.33 -25.52 8.30
CA LEU A 232 18.83 -25.48 6.93
C LEU A 232 17.45 -26.15 6.95
N MET A 233 16.43 -25.51 6.37
CA MET A 233 15.22 -26.24 6.00
C MET A 233 15.65 -27.30 4.97
N GLN A 234 15.80 -28.55 5.42
CA GLN A 234 15.96 -29.70 4.53
C GLN A 234 14.73 -29.76 3.64
N THR A 235 14.86 -29.22 2.44
CA THR A 235 13.98 -29.54 1.32
C THR A 235 14.72 -30.56 0.49
N ASP A 236 14.06 -31.70 0.25
CA ASP A 236 14.56 -32.79 -0.56
C ASP A 236 15.16 -32.27 -1.87
N HIS A 237 16.41 -32.66 -2.16
CA HIS A 237 17.11 -32.54 -3.43
C HIS A 237 16.46 -31.63 -4.50
N VAL A 238 16.75 -30.34 -4.48
CA VAL A 238 16.50 -29.46 -5.64
C VAL A 238 17.62 -29.67 -6.66
N HIS A 239 17.62 -30.86 -7.28
CA HIS A 239 18.34 -31.16 -8.52
C HIS A 239 17.34 -31.40 -9.67
N ASP A 240 16.19 -30.73 -9.66
CA ASP A 240 15.43 -30.54 -10.88
C ASP A 240 15.70 -29.13 -11.39
N HIS A 241 16.62 -29.06 -12.37
CA HIS A 241 16.73 -27.93 -13.29
C HIS A 241 15.45 -27.87 -14.14
N HIS A 242 14.33 -27.51 -13.51
CA HIS A 242 13.21 -26.99 -14.25
C HIS A 242 13.55 -25.55 -14.63
N ASN A 243 13.54 -25.32 -15.94
CA ASN A 243 13.68 -24.03 -16.57
C ASN A 243 12.47 -23.17 -16.14
N ILE A 244 12.53 -22.57 -14.95
CA ILE A 244 11.49 -21.67 -14.44
C ILE A 244 11.69 -20.33 -15.16
N GLN A 245 11.21 -20.27 -16.40
CA GLN A 245 10.92 -18.98 -17.01
C GLN A 245 9.76 -18.37 -16.24
N ARG A 246 10.01 -17.31 -15.47
CA ARG A 246 8.95 -16.36 -15.10
C ARG A 246 8.29 -15.91 -16.40
N THR A 247 7.05 -16.32 -16.61
CA THR A 247 6.19 -15.87 -17.72
C THR A 247 5.60 -14.48 -17.48
N SER A 248 5.78 -13.94 -16.27
CA SER A 248 5.33 -12.61 -15.89
C SER A 248 6.50 -11.65 -15.81
N SER A 249 6.44 -10.58 -16.61
CA SER A 249 7.31 -9.40 -16.50
C SER A 249 6.88 -8.45 -15.37
N ALA A 250 5.86 -8.81 -14.57
CA ALA A 250 5.35 -7.97 -13.50
C ALA A 250 6.28 -8.01 -12.28
N LEU A 251 6.46 -6.84 -11.65
CA LEU A 251 7.29 -6.66 -10.47
C LEU A 251 6.61 -7.31 -9.25
N SER A 252 7.29 -8.27 -8.61
CA SER A 252 6.78 -8.93 -7.38
C SER A 252 7.22 -8.17 -6.14
N CYS A 253 6.41 -8.20 -5.07
CA CYS A 253 6.67 -7.52 -3.81
C CYS A 253 6.89 -8.51 -2.67
N MET A 254 8.01 -8.36 -1.96
CA MET A 254 8.29 -9.10 -0.73
C MET A 254 8.28 -8.15 0.46
N ASN A 255 7.34 -8.39 1.36
CA ASN A 255 7.16 -7.60 2.58
C ASN A 255 8.13 -8.01 3.71
N VAL A 256 8.80 -7.01 4.28
CA VAL A 256 9.75 -7.10 5.40
C VAL A 256 9.18 -6.36 6.60
N ALA A 257 8.94 -7.10 7.69
CA ALA A 257 8.60 -6.49 8.97
C ALA A 257 9.87 -5.96 9.62
N ILE A 258 9.90 -4.64 9.88
CA ILE A 258 11.04 -3.96 10.50
C ILE A 258 11.00 -4.17 12.01
N GLU A 259 12.13 -4.55 12.60
CA GLU A 259 12.35 -4.43 14.04
C GLU A 259 13.51 -3.48 14.33
N ILE A 260 13.38 -2.66 15.38
CA ILE A 260 14.43 -1.77 15.88
C ILE A 260 14.59 -2.00 17.39
N ASP A 261 15.78 -2.39 17.83
CA ASP A 261 16.10 -2.65 19.23
C ASP A 261 16.17 -1.36 20.07
N TYR A 262 16.22 -1.52 21.39
CA TYR A 262 16.22 -0.39 22.31
C TYR A 262 17.47 0.46 22.19
N PHE A 263 18.66 -0.15 22.10
CA PHE A 263 19.90 0.60 21.95
C PHE A 263 19.84 1.51 20.72
N THR A 264 19.35 0.96 19.60
CA THR A 264 19.24 1.70 18.34
C THR A 264 18.19 2.81 18.41
N SER A 265 17.00 2.54 18.97
CA SER A 265 15.94 3.55 19.06
C SER A 265 16.37 4.78 19.86
N GLN A 266 17.19 4.60 20.91
CA GLN A 266 17.72 5.69 21.73
C GLN A 266 18.78 6.56 21.02
N THR A 267 19.24 6.16 19.82
CA THR A 267 20.20 6.97 19.04
C THR A 267 19.55 8.02 18.15
N PHE A 268 18.22 8.11 18.14
CA PHE A 268 17.45 9.06 17.33
C PHE A 268 16.66 10.02 18.23
N ASP A 269 16.34 11.21 17.70
CA ASP A 269 15.56 12.21 18.44
C ASP A 269 14.08 11.80 18.56
N SER A 270 13.61 10.93 17.67
CA SER A 270 12.25 10.39 17.71
C SER A 270 12.17 8.97 17.13
N ILE A 271 11.09 8.26 17.49
CA ILE A 271 10.78 6.93 16.93
C ILE A 271 10.56 7.02 15.41
N ASP A 272 9.87 8.05 14.94
CA ASP A 272 9.62 8.27 13.50
C ASP A 272 10.95 8.36 12.72
N GLU A 273 11.96 9.04 13.26
CA GLU A 273 13.29 9.12 12.63
C GLU A 273 14.03 7.78 12.58
N SER A 274 13.86 6.93 13.59
CA SER A 274 14.44 5.58 13.55
C SER A 274 13.84 4.71 12.44
N ILE A 275 12.54 4.90 12.16
CA ILE A 275 11.82 4.20 11.10
C ILE A 275 12.17 4.78 9.74
N ASP A 276 12.22 6.12 9.60
CA ASP A 276 12.70 6.80 8.39
C ASP A 276 14.07 6.26 7.98
N TRP A 277 14.96 6.06 8.96
CA TRP A 277 16.29 5.48 8.73
C TRP A 277 16.24 4.03 8.23
N ALA A 278 15.48 3.15 8.89
CA ALA A 278 15.35 1.75 8.46
C ALA A 278 14.69 1.62 7.08
N LEU A 279 13.64 2.39 6.82
CA LEU A 279 12.97 2.44 5.51
C LEU A 279 13.87 3.00 4.41
N SER A 280 14.76 3.94 4.75
CA SER A 280 15.75 4.46 3.78
C SER A 280 16.76 3.39 3.36
N ILE A 281 17.21 2.55 4.30
CA ILE A 281 18.08 1.40 4.01
C ILE A 281 17.32 0.40 3.12
N LEU A 282 16.09 0.04 3.51
CA LEU A 282 15.25 -0.87 2.71
C LEU A 282 14.95 -0.34 1.31
N ALA A 283 14.76 0.98 1.13
CA ALA A 283 14.56 1.56 -0.18
C ALA A 283 15.80 1.38 -1.07
N GLY A 284 17.01 1.56 -0.53
CA GLY A 284 18.25 1.29 -1.26
C GLY A 284 18.47 -0.19 -1.55
N VAL A 285 18.13 -1.07 -0.61
CA VAL A 285 18.16 -2.53 -0.84
C VAL A 285 17.12 -2.93 -1.89
N SER A 286 15.92 -2.35 -1.86
CA SER A 286 14.88 -2.60 -2.85
C SER A 286 15.35 -2.26 -4.25
N GLU A 287 16.06 -1.14 -4.43
CA GLU A 287 16.60 -0.75 -5.74
C GLU A 287 17.54 -1.83 -6.32
N ILE A 288 18.43 -2.39 -5.49
CA ILE A 288 19.33 -3.49 -5.90
C ILE A 288 18.54 -4.73 -6.30
N TYR A 289 17.54 -5.12 -5.50
CA TYR A 289 16.72 -6.30 -5.75
C TYR A 289 15.77 -6.13 -6.95
N GLU A 290 15.27 -4.91 -7.19
CA GLU A 290 14.47 -4.55 -8.35
C GLU A 290 15.30 -4.70 -9.63
N GLU A 291 16.53 -4.14 -9.64
CA GLU A 291 17.46 -4.20 -10.78
C GLU A 291 17.93 -5.63 -11.07
N GLU A 292 18.35 -6.37 -10.03
CA GLU A 292 19.01 -7.66 -10.19
C GLU A 292 18.04 -8.84 -10.29
N LEU A 293 16.87 -8.76 -9.66
CA LEU A 293 15.94 -9.90 -9.49
C LEU A 293 14.49 -9.59 -9.92
N ASN A 294 14.17 -8.36 -10.35
CA ASN A 294 12.78 -7.93 -10.58
C ASN A 294 11.88 -8.24 -9.35
N LEU A 295 12.41 -7.92 -8.17
CA LEU A 295 11.78 -8.14 -6.86
C LEU A 295 11.87 -6.85 -6.04
N LYS A 296 10.72 -6.24 -5.70
CA LYS A 296 10.66 -5.07 -4.83
C LYS A 296 10.57 -5.50 -3.37
N ILE A 297 11.34 -4.84 -2.53
CA ILE A 297 11.30 -5.03 -1.09
C ILE A 297 10.40 -3.93 -0.51
N THR A 298 9.36 -4.34 0.23
CA THR A 298 8.39 -3.42 0.84
C THR A 298 8.36 -3.61 2.35
N SER A 299 7.78 -2.65 3.05
CA SER A 299 7.50 -2.76 4.48
C SER A 299 6.21 -2.04 4.82
N ASP A 300 5.29 -2.74 5.46
CA ASP A 300 4.03 -2.20 5.98
C ASP A 300 3.96 -2.27 7.52
N TYR A 301 5.02 -2.75 8.18
CA TYR A 301 5.02 -2.98 9.62
C TYR A 301 6.37 -2.67 10.25
N ALA A 302 6.34 -1.94 11.36
CA ALA A 302 7.51 -1.71 12.21
C ALA A 302 7.21 -1.97 13.69
N TYR A 303 8.13 -2.68 14.34
CA TYR A 303 8.15 -2.88 15.78
C TYR A 303 9.38 -2.22 16.40
N VAL A 304 9.18 -1.23 17.26
CA VAL A 304 10.27 -0.48 17.88
C VAL A 304 10.29 -0.67 19.38
N TRP A 305 11.42 -1.10 19.91
CA TRP A 305 11.64 -1.21 21.36
C TRP A 305 11.95 0.17 21.96
N ASN A 306 11.03 0.71 22.76
CA ASN A 306 11.27 1.89 23.61
C ASN A 306 11.55 1.52 25.07
N THR A 307 11.68 0.22 25.34
CA THR A 307 12.19 -0.38 26.56
C THR A 307 13.27 -1.38 26.19
N VAL A 308 14.21 -1.68 27.10
CA VAL A 308 15.26 -2.68 26.88
C VAL A 308 14.69 -3.96 26.28
N ASP A 309 15.15 -4.31 25.09
CA ASP A 309 14.73 -5.49 24.35
C ASP A 309 15.22 -6.79 25.03
N PRO A 310 14.55 -7.93 24.80
CA PRO A 310 14.89 -9.20 25.46
C PRO A 310 16.29 -9.72 25.13
N TYR A 311 16.87 -9.28 24.01
CA TYR A 311 18.13 -9.77 23.49
C TYR A 311 19.30 -8.76 23.64
N ASN A 312 19.12 -7.73 24.48
CA ASN A 312 20.14 -6.74 24.82
C ASN A 312 21.40 -7.36 25.47
N ASN A 313 21.25 -8.50 26.16
CA ASN A 313 22.33 -9.13 26.91
C ASN A 313 23.19 -10.10 26.09
N TYR A 314 22.79 -10.46 24.86
CA TYR A 314 23.61 -11.30 23.98
C TYR A 314 24.77 -10.46 23.44
N ILE A 315 26.00 -10.78 23.85
CA ILE A 315 27.21 -10.06 23.47
C ILE A 315 28.13 -11.07 22.78
N GLU A 316 28.47 -10.82 21.52
CA GLU A 316 29.24 -11.76 20.69
C GLU A 316 28.56 -13.14 20.53
N GLU A 317 27.22 -13.18 20.63
CA GLU A 317 26.40 -14.41 20.60
C GLU A 317 25.32 -14.29 19.51
N SER A 318 25.74 -14.17 18.25
CA SER A 318 24.89 -13.83 17.12
C SER A 318 23.74 -14.82 16.88
N SER A 319 24.03 -16.11 16.87
CA SER A 319 23.02 -17.16 16.67
C SER A 319 21.99 -17.19 17.79
N GLU A 320 22.42 -17.08 19.04
CA GLU A 320 21.51 -17.08 20.19
C GLU A 320 20.62 -15.83 20.17
N MET A 321 21.17 -14.68 19.76
CA MET A 321 20.39 -13.45 19.53
C MET A 321 19.35 -13.64 18.41
N LEU A 322 19.72 -14.23 17.27
CA LEU A 322 18.79 -14.50 16.17
C LEU A 322 17.66 -15.46 16.61
N TYR A 323 17.99 -16.52 17.34
CA TYR A 323 16.98 -17.43 17.90
C TYR A 323 16.07 -16.72 18.91
N ALA A 324 16.60 -15.83 19.75
CA ALA A 324 15.81 -15.06 20.70
C ALA A 324 14.82 -14.11 20.00
N ILE A 325 15.24 -13.46 18.90
CA ILE A 325 14.35 -12.63 18.06
C ILE A 325 13.23 -13.51 17.48
N LYS A 326 13.60 -14.63 16.84
CA LYS A 326 12.65 -15.60 16.26
C LYS A 326 11.65 -16.13 17.28
N ASP A 327 12.11 -16.53 18.47
CA ASP A 327 11.25 -17.03 19.53
C ASP A 327 10.31 -15.93 20.05
N LYS A 328 10.78 -14.67 20.11
CA LYS A 328 9.98 -13.55 20.56
C LYS A 328 8.78 -13.29 19.66
N TRP A 329 9.01 -13.19 18.36
CA TRP A 329 7.96 -12.99 17.35
C TRP A 329 6.99 -14.15 17.24
N ASN A 330 7.40 -15.35 17.63
CA ASN A 330 6.58 -16.56 17.60
C ASN A 330 5.89 -16.89 18.94
N THR A 331 6.05 -16.06 19.97
CA THR A 331 5.46 -16.31 21.30
C THR A 331 4.68 -15.14 21.87
N GLU A 332 4.95 -13.89 21.45
CA GLU A 332 4.12 -12.75 21.86
C GLU A 332 2.85 -12.65 21.04
N GLU A 333 1.71 -12.58 21.74
CA GLU A 333 0.36 -12.47 21.17
C GLU A 333 0.26 -11.37 20.12
N ASP A 334 0.85 -10.19 20.37
CA ASP A 334 0.79 -9.03 19.46
C ASP A 334 1.65 -9.18 18.19
N LEU A 335 2.49 -10.20 18.09
CA LEU A 335 3.42 -10.45 16.97
C LEU A 335 3.07 -11.67 16.11
N LEU A 336 2.19 -12.56 16.61
CA LEU A 336 1.84 -13.83 15.96
C LEU A 336 1.15 -13.64 14.60
N ASP A 337 0.26 -12.65 14.51
CA ASP A 337 -0.63 -12.45 13.35
C ASP A 337 -0.14 -11.34 12.39
N VAL A 338 1.10 -10.87 12.54
CA VAL A 338 1.65 -9.87 11.63
C VAL A 338 1.99 -10.53 10.30
N ASP A 339 1.31 -10.10 9.24
CA ASP A 339 1.57 -10.54 7.87
C ASP A 339 2.94 -10.04 7.39
N ARG A 340 3.78 -10.96 6.93
CA ARG A 340 5.18 -10.70 6.58
C ARG A 340 5.78 -11.89 5.83
N HIS A 341 6.77 -11.62 5.00
CA HIS A 341 7.61 -12.69 4.44
C HIS A 341 8.84 -12.93 5.30
N ILE A 342 9.42 -11.87 5.87
CA ILE A 342 10.53 -11.94 6.82
C ILE A 342 10.39 -10.87 7.91
N VAL A 343 11.00 -11.12 9.05
CA VAL A 343 11.33 -10.13 10.07
C VAL A 343 12.81 -9.79 9.93
N HIS A 344 13.14 -8.50 9.93
CA HIS A 344 14.52 -8.05 9.92
C HIS A 344 14.78 -7.02 11.02
N LEU A 345 15.70 -7.33 11.93
CA LEU A 345 16.15 -6.38 12.94
C LEU A 345 17.27 -5.48 12.38
N PHE A 346 17.08 -4.17 12.51
CA PHE A 346 18.07 -3.15 12.17
C PHE A 346 18.72 -2.64 13.45
N THR A 347 19.99 -2.99 13.67
CA THR A 347 20.70 -2.59 14.89
C THR A 347 21.99 -1.82 14.62
N LYS A 348 22.21 -0.74 15.39
CA LYS A 348 23.49 -0.03 15.47
C LYS A 348 24.46 -0.66 16.48
N ARG A 349 24.05 -1.75 17.15
CA ARG A 349 24.92 -2.45 18.10
C ARG A 349 26.14 -3.02 17.37
N GLN A 350 27.32 -2.83 17.97
CA GLN A 350 28.61 -3.29 17.42
C GLN A 350 29.15 -4.53 18.15
N ASN A 351 28.40 -5.06 19.12
CA ASN A 351 28.81 -6.11 20.04
C ASN A 351 27.99 -7.39 19.85
N THR A 352 27.51 -7.63 18.64
CA THR A 352 26.67 -8.78 18.27
C THR A 352 27.50 -9.99 17.82
N GLY A 353 28.83 -9.84 17.67
CA GLY A 353 29.74 -10.91 17.20
C GLY A 353 29.83 -11.09 15.68
N THR A 354 28.95 -10.45 14.93
CA THR A 354 28.89 -10.53 13.47
C THR A 354 28.31 -9.24 12.90
N GLY A 355 28.63 -8.95 11.65
CA GLY A 355 28.02 -7.88 10.88
C GLY A 355 26.52 -8.09 10.63
N GLY A 356 26.09 -9.34 10.53
CA GLY A 356 24.69 -9.74 10.34
C GLY A 356 24.57 -11.26 10.41
N ILE A 357 23.35 -11.75 10.57
CA ILE A 357 23.03 -13.18 10.48
C ILE A 357 21.56 -13.35 10.12
N ALA A 358 21.28 -14.38 9.32
CA ALA A 358 19.95 -14.73 8.88
C ALA A 358 19.81 -16.24 8.72
N PHE A 359 18.58 -16.73 8.84
CA PHE A 359 18.29 -18.10 8.44
C PHE A 359 18.30 -18.21 6.92
N VAL A 360 18.95 -19.27 6.43
CA VAL A 360 18.92 -19.58 5.01
C VAL A 360 17.56 -20.16 4.61
N ASN A 361 17.02 -19.67 3.50
CA ASN A 361 15.73 -20.10 2.92
C ASN A 361 14.52 -19.82 3.84
N GLY A 362 14.66 -18.81 4.71
CA GLY A 362 13.69 -18.43 5.73
C GLY A 362 12.43 -17.73 5.22
N ALA A 363 12.49 -17.03 4.07
CA ALA A 363 11.38 -16.20 3.62
C ALA A 363 10.07 -17.00 3.48
N GLY A 364 8.95 -16.41 3.92
CA GLY A 364 7.63 -17.04 4.00
C GLY A 364 7.45 -18.06 5.12
N SER A 365 8.48 -18.35 5.91
CA SER A 365 8.40 -19.26 7.05
C SER A 365 8.20 -18.49 8.34
N GLN A 366 7.15 -18.79 9.10
CA GLN A 366 6.97 -18.21 10.43
C GLN A 366 8.06 -18.66 11.42
N SER A 367 8.72 -19.79 11.18
CA SER A 367 9.79 -20.29 12.07
C SER A 367 11.19 -19.84 11.66
N TYR A 368 11.40 -19.45 10.41
CA TYR A 368 12.75 -19.22 9.89
C TYR A 368 12.88 -17.93 9.09
N GLY A 369 11.82 -17.16 8.82
CA GLY A 369 11.89 -15.87 8.13
C GLY A 369 12.42 -14.76 9.02
N PHE A 370 13.66 -14.89 9.50
CA PHE A 370 14.31 -13.94 10.40
C PHE A 370 15.75 -13.66 9.98
N GLY A 371 16.14 -12.41 10.15
CA GLY A 371 17.53 -11.97 10.09
C GLY A 371 17.75 -10.71 10.89
N TYR A 372 19.01 -10.33 11.08
CA TYR A 372 19.35 -9.01 11.56
C TYR A 372 20.65 -8.51 10.94
N SER A 373 20.72 -7.19 10.75
CA SER A 373 21.94 -6.49 10.35
C SER A 373 22.41 -5.61 11.49
N SER A 374 23.71 -5.69 11.78
CA SER A 374 24.36 -5.02 12.91
C SER A 374 25.39 -4.00 12.44
N ASN A 375 25.94 -3.26 13.41
CA ASN A 375 26.93 -2.22 13.16
C ASN A 375 26.47 -1.20 12.12
N LEU A 376 25.14 -1.05 11.99
CA LEU A 376 24.55 -0.09 11.08
C LEU A 376 24.80 1.32 11.61
N THR A 377 24.79 2.31 10.72
CA THR A 377 25.10 3.70 11.09
C THR A 377 24.08 4.69 10.55
N SER A 378 23.90 5.82 11.24
CA SER A 378 23.06 6.95 10.78
C SER A 378 23.86 8.07 10.12
N ASN A 379 25.10 8.28 10.59
CA ASN A 379 26.06 9.26 10.08
C ASN A 379 27.43 8.57 9.96
N MET A 380 28.37 9.15 9.23
CA MET A 380 29.77 8.70 9.18
C MET A 380 30.48 8.89 10.55
N ASP A 381 30.16 8.07 11.56
CA ASP A 381 30.63 8.22 12.95
C ASP A 381 32.07 7.73 13.22
N TYR A 382 32.80 7.27 12.20
CA TYR A 382 34.17 6.78 12.38
C TYR A 382 35.24 7.87 12.24
N PHE A 383 36.03 8.00 13.32
CA PHE A 383 37.08 8.98 13.53
C PHE A 383 38.26 8.88 12.55
N GLU A 384 38.35 7.81 11.74
CA GLU A 384 39.41 7.55 10.77
C GLU A 384 38.76 7.19 9.42
N VAL A 385 38.88 8.01 8.38
CA VAL A 385 38.34 7.73 7.04
C VAL A 385 39.33 6.78 6.31
N PRO A 386 38.89 5.83 5.47
CA PRO A 386 37.58 5.64 4.83
C PRO A 386 36.98 4.25 5.10
N GLU A 387 35.73 4.16 5.56
CA GLU A 387 34.85 3.13 5.01
C GLU A 387 33.52 3.83 4.75
N PRO A 388 33.04 3.90 3.50
CA PRO A 388 31.71 4.41 3.24
C PRO A 388 30.68 3.42 3.82
N PHE A 389 30.12 3.77 4.99
CA PHE A 389 29.18 2.92 5.73
C PHE A 389 27.78 2.86 5.12
N TYR A 390 27.48 3.71 4.15
CA TYR A 390 26.21 3.57 3.43
C TYR A 390 26.26 2.33 2.52
N HIS A 391 27.44 1.91 2.06
CA HIS A 391 27.65 0.56 1.51
C HIS A 391 27.49 -0.52 2.59
N TRP A 392 27.99 -0.34 3.82
CA TRP A 392 27.82 -1.38 4.85
C TRP A 392 26.35 -1.65 5.16
N ASN A 393 25.56 -0.60 5.36
CA ASN A 393 24.13 -0.74 5.61
C ASN A 393 23.44 -1.50 4.47
N LEU A 394 23.71 -1.13 3.21
CA LEU A 394 23.12 -1.78 2.05
C LEU A 394 23.65 -3.20 1.83
N LEU A 395 24.98 -3.40 1.88
CA LEU A 395 25.66 -4.68 1.70
C LEU A 395 25.15 -5.68 2.73
N CYS A 396 25.24 -5.34 4.02
CA CYS A 396 24.85 -6.24 5.09
C CYS A 396 23.36 -6.55 5.02
N THR A 397 22.48 -5.55 4.90
CA THR A 397 21.04 -5.82 4.83
C THR A 397 20.66 -6.61 3.57
N ALA A 398 21.23 -6.29 2.40
CA ALA A 398 21.02 -7.05 1.18
C ALA A 398 21.53 -8.49 1.30
N HIS A 399 22.68 -8.70 1.95
CA HIS A 399 23.28 -10.01 2.18
C HIS A 399 22.38 -10.89 3.06
N GLU A 400 21.92 -10.37 4.21
CA GLU A 400 21.10 -11.14 5.13
C GLU A 400 19.69 -11.44 4.59
N ILE A 401 19.09 -10.51 3.84
CA ILE A 401 17.84 -10.78 3.10
C ILE A 401 18.09 -11.85 2.03
N GLY A 402 19.28 -11.86 1.44
CA GLY A 402 19.69 -12.85 0.46
C GLY A 402 19.74 -14.28 1.01
N HIS A 403 20.20 -14.44 2.25
CA HIS A 403 20.09 -15.71 2.97
C HIS A 403 18.64 -16.13 3.18
N ASN A 404 17.75 -15.22 3.60
CA ASN A 404 16.33 -15.54 3.73
C ASN A 404 15.71 -16.01 2.40
N LEU A 405 16.23 -15.52 1.27
CA LEU A 405 15.88 -15.98 -0.08
C LEU A 405 16.64 -17.23 -0.54
N GLY A 406 17.39 -17.88 0.35
CA GLY A 406 17.98 -19.20 0.13
C GLY A 406 19.42 -19.21 -0.36
N SER A 407 20.03 -18.05 -0.63
CA SER A 407 21.42 -18.03 -1.09
C SER A 407 22.37 -18.45 0.03
N MET A 408 23.38 -19.23 -0.34
CA MET A 408 24.58 -19.46 0.47
C MET A 408 25.62 -18.38 0.15
N HIS A 409 26.72 -18.35 0.89
CA HIS A 409 27.85 -17.52 0.49
C HIS A 409 28.50 -18.05 -0.79
N THR A 410 29.14 -17.17 -1.54
CA THR A 410 29.85 -17.54 -2.78
C THR A 410 31.02 -18.50 -2.55
N GLN A 411 31.55 -18.59 -1.34
CA GLN A 411 32.62 -19.52 -0.94
C GLN A 411 32.11 -20.94 -0.65
N TRP A 412 30.79 -21.17 -0.72
CA TRP A 412 30.21 -22.47 -0.45
C TRP A 412 30.58 -23.51 -1.51
N CYS A 413 31.12 -24.65 -1.08
CA CYS A 413 31.57 -25.70 -1.98
C CYS A 413 30.43 -26.45 -2.70
N GLY A 414 29.19 -26.29 -2.24
CA GLY A 414 28.01 -26.94 -2.84
C GLY A 414 27.45 -26.24 -4.08
N TRP A 415 28.00 -25.10 -4.49
CA TRP A 415 27.62 -24.46 -5.76
C TRP A 415 27.91 -25.37 -6.97
N PRO A 416 27.10 -25.29 -8.06
CA PRO A 416 27.39 -26.02 -9.28
C PRO A 416 28.76 -25.67 -9.86
N GLY A 417 29.70 -26.62 -9.81
CA GLY A 417 31.08 -26.42 -10.26
C GLY A 417 32.06 -26.04 -9.14
N GLY A 418 31.60 -25.97 -7.90
CA GLY A 418 32.40 -25.59 -6.73
C GLY A 418 32.22 -24.13 -6.33
N PRO A 419 33.00 -23.66 -5.35
CA PRO A 419 32.88 -22.30 -4.83
C PRO A 419 33.10 -21.27 -5.94
N ILE A 420 32.23 -20.25 -5.99
CA ILE A 420 32.26 -19.18 -6.99
C ILE A 420 33.53 -18.34 -6.83
N ASN A 421 33.97 -18.15 -5.58
CA ASN A 421 35.17 -17.41 -5.25
C ASN A 421 35.86 -18.00 -4.00
N ASN A 422 37.12 -17.64 -3.79
CA ASN A 422 38.05 -18.22 -2.82
C ASN A 422 38.85 -17.09 -2.14
N CYS A 423 38.15 -16.04 -1.70
CA CYS A 423 38.75 -14.90 -1.04
C CYS A 423 38.88 -15.14 0.45
N VAL A 424 37.96 -15.86 1.06
CA VAL A 424 38.12 -16.37 2.43
C VAL A 424 38.10 -17.89 2.40
N ASP A 425 38.25 -18.51 3.58
CA ASP A 425 38.17 -19.96 3.70
C ASP A 425 36.87 -20.49 3.07
N LEU A 426 37.01 -21.58 2.31
CA LEU A 426 35.87 -22.26 1.69
C LEU A 426 34.90 -22.79 2.75
N GLU A 427 33.62 -22.74 2.42
CA GLU A 427 32.55 -23.16 3.32
C GLU A 427 31.90 -24.46 2.89
N GLU A 428 31.59 -25.31 3.86
CA GLU A 428 30.88 -26.56 3.65
C GLU A 428 29.63 -26.64 4.52
N SER A 429 28.52 -27.06 3.92
CA SER A 429 27.29 -27.40 4.63
C SER A 429 27.32 -28.82 5.18
N THR A 430 28.14 -29.69 4.57
CA THR A 430 28.33 -31.07 5.00
C THR A 430 29.82 -31.39 5.11
N PRO A 431 30.27 -32.05 6.20
CA PRO A 431 31.70 -32.34 6.36
C PRO A 431 32.30 -33.12 5.18
N GLY A 432 33.35 -32.56 4.57
CA GLY A 432 34.04 -33.14 3.41
C GLY A 432 33.49 -32.69 2.05
N GLU A 433 32.51 -31.80 2.01
CA GLU A 433 32.00 -31.20 0.77
C GLU A 433 33.11 -30.44 0.03
N CYS A 434 34.02 -29.82 0.78
CA CYS A 434 35.14 -29.08 0.21
C CYS A 434 36.39 -29.92 -0.12
N ASP A 435 36.42 -31.23 0.17
CA ASP A 435 37.63 -32.07 0.07
C ASP A 435 38.26 -32.11 -1.34
N THR A 436 37.44 -31.85 -2.37
CA THR A 436 37.87 -31.86 -3.77
C THR A 436 38.34 -30.50 -4.28
N PHE A 437 38.16 -29.45 -3.50
CA PHE A 437 38.51 -28.08 -3.86
C PHE A 437 39.75 -27.60 -3.11
N VAL A 438 40.51 -26.71 -3.75
CA VAL A 438 41.71 -26.13 -3.13
C VAL A 438 41.28 -24.91 -2.32
N ASN A 439 41.31 -25.01 -0.99
CA ASN A 439 41.18 -23.85 -0.12
C ASN A 439 42.52 -23.11 -0.05
N ASN A 440 42.64 -22.00 -0.76
CA ASN A 440 43.83 -21.14 -0.74
C ASN A 440 43.38 -19.69 -0.90
N PRO A 441 42.90 -19.07 0.20
CA PRO A 441 42.29 -17.76 0.16
C PRO A 441 43.23 -16.71 -0.43
N THR A 442 42.77 -16.00 -1.46
CA THR A 442 43.53 -14.88 -2.07
C THR A 442 42.64 -13.67 -2.27
N PRO A 443 43.17 -12.44 -2.14
CA PRO A 443 42.39 -11.25 -2.38
C PRO A 443 41.76 -11.26 -3.78
N GLU A 444 40.45 -11.08 -3.85
CA GLU A 444 39.71 -10.93 -5.10
C GLU A 444 38.43 -10.12 -4.86
N VAL A 445 37.81 -9.66 -5.95
CA VAL A 445 36.55 -8.92 -5.90
C VAL A 445 35.37 -9.88 -6.03
N GLY A 446 34.52 -9.95 -5.02
CA GLY A 446 33.30 -10.75 -4.99
C GLY A 446 32.03 -9.93 -5.18
N THR A 447 30.89 -10.58 -4.94
CA THR A 447 29.52 -10.03 -5.02
C THR A 447 28.88 -9.92 -3.64
N ILE A 448 27.65 -9.41 -3.53
CA ILE A 448 26.96 -9.14 -2.25
C ILE A 448 27.03 -10.34 -1.29
N MET A 449 26.83 -11.57 -1.78
CA MET A 449 26.86 -12.80 -0.96
C MET A 449 28.28 -13.34 -0.67
N SER A 450 29.32 -12.49 -0.70
CA SER A 450 30.71 -12.91 -0.51
C SER A 450 31.38 -12.19 0.67
N TYR A 451 32.34 -12.85 1.31
CA TYR A 451 33.24 -12.23 2.31
C TYR A 451 34.47 -11.56 1.73
N CYS A 452 34.48 -11.28 0.43
CA CYS A 452 35.65 -10.69 -0.20
C CYS A 452 35.91 -9.25 0.28
N HIS A 453 34.90 -8.61 0.89
CA HIS A 453 35.01 -7.36 1.62
C HIS A 453 35.91 -7.43 2.87
N THR A 454 36.46 -8.58 3.24
CA THR A 454 37.41 -8.68 4.37
C THR A 454 38.84 -8.31 3.97
N TRP A 455 39.15 -8.36 2.68
CA TRP A 455 40.41 -7.89 2.12
C TRP A 455 40.33 -6.43 1.76
N SER A 456 41.46 -5.74 1.86
CA SER A 456 41.53 -4.37 1.40
C SER A 456 41.68 -4.30 -0.12
N GLN A 457 41.29 -3.17 -0.71
CA GLN A 457 41.57 -2.87 -2.11
C GLN A 457 43.05 -3.02 -2.47
N ASN A 458 43.94 -2.57 -1.58
CA ASN A 458 45.39 -2.61 -1.80
C ASN A 458 45.91 -4.04 -1.97
N GLU A 459 45.22 -5.00 -1.35
CA GLU A 459 45.52 -6.41 -1.47
C GLU A 459 44.83 -7.03 -2.69
N GLY A 460 43.77 -6.39 -3.21
CA GLY A 460 43.04 -6.79 -4.40
C GLY A 460 41.64 -7.32 -4.15
N GLY A 461 41.08 -7.13 -2.94
CA GLY A 461 39.77 -7.69 -2.59
C GLY A 461 38.68 -6.70 -2.20
N GLY A 462 37.43 -7.14 -2.27
CA GLY A 462 36.23 -6.39 -1.90
C GLY A 462 34.95 -6.86 -2.58
N VAL A 463 33.89 -6.03 -2.63
CA VAL A 463 32.55 -6.46 -3.10
C VAL A 463 31.91 -5.47 -4.06
N ILE A 464 31.32 -6.00 -5.14
CA ILE A 464 30.44 -5.27 -6.05
C ILE A 464 29.00 -5.43 -5.57
N MET A 465 28.21 -4.34 -5.61
CA MET A 465 26.78 -4.32 -5.26
C MET A 465 25.88 -4.99 -6.32
N LYS A 466 26.21 -6.23 -6.66
CA LYS A 466 25.48 -7.10 -7.57
C LYS A 466 25.43 -8.51 -7.01
N PHE A 467 24.55 -9.34 -7.54
CA PHE A 467 24.50 -10.76 -7.23
C PHE A 467 25.19 -11.57 -8.34
N ASP A 468 25.90 -12.63 -7.95
CA ASP A 468 26.40 -13.61 -8.92
C ASP A 468 25.21 -14.31 -9.61
N PRO A 469 25.29 -14.68 -10.90
CA PRO A 469 24.18 -15.37 -11.59
C PRO A 469 23.67 -16.62 -10.86
N LEU A 470 24.53 -17.43 -10.24
CA LEU A 470 24.09 -18.60 -9.47
C LEU A 470 23.34 -18.20 -8.20
N VAL A 471 23.76 -17.11 -7.58
CA VAL A 471 23.08 -16.50 -6.43
C VAL A 471 21.70 -15.98 -6.84
N GLN A 472 21.62 -15.28 -7.98
CA GLN A 472 20.35 -14.79 -8.53
C GLN A 472 19.38 -15.96 -8.79
N GLU A 473 19.84 -17.05 -9.39
CA GLU A 473 19.02 -18.24 -9.66
C GLU A 473 18.40 -18.83 -8.39
N VAL A 474 19.17 -18.96 -7.31
CA VAL A 474 18.67 -19.48 -6.03
C VAL A 474 17.65 -18.54 -5.41
N MET A 475 17.95 -17.24 -5.36
CA MET A 475 17.02 -16.24 -4.80
C MET A 475 15.72 -16.16 -5.59
N LEU A 476 15.78 -16.21 -6.93
CA LEU A 476 14.62 -16.21 -7.81
C LEU A 476 13.77 -17.48 -7.66
N SER A 477 14.42 -18.63 -7.48
CA SER A 477 13.75 -19.90 -7.21
C SER A 477 12.92 -19.81 -5.92
N LYS A 478 13.53 -19.32 -4.83
CA LYS A 478 12.83 -19.09 -3.58
C LYS A 478 11.72 -18.06 -3.74
N ALA A 479 11.99 -16.87 -4.28
CA ALA A 479 10.99 -15.82 -4.46
C ALA A 479 9.77 -16.32 -5.27
N SER A 480 10.01 -17.14 -6.29
CA SER A 480 8.94 -17.75 -7.10
C SER A 480 8.11 -18.79 -6.34
N SER A 481 8.65 -19.41 -5.29
CA SER A 481 7.89 -20.35 -4.44
C SER A 481 6.97 -19.66 -3.41
N LEU A 482 7.14 -18.36 -3.19
CA LEU A 482 6.42 -17.61 -2.15
C LEU A 482 5.06 -17.05 -2.57
N ASN A 483 4.63 -17.24 -3.83
CA ASN A 483 3.40 -16.64 -4.37
C ASN A 483 3.28 -15.12 -4.06
N LEU A 484 4.38 -14.38 -4.25
CA LEU A 484 4.46 -12.97 -3.92
C LEU A 484 3.42 -12.12 -4.69
N PRO A 485 2.81 -11.10 -4.04
CA PRO A 485 1.91 -10.16 -4.72
C PRO A 485 2.65 -9.35 -5.79
N ILE A 486 1.89 -8.82 -6.75
CA ILE A 486 2.40 -7.84 -7.74
C ILE A 486 2.39 -6.46 -7.08
N CYS A 487 3.49 -5.73 -7.18
CA CYS A 487 3.69 -4.45 -6.49
C CYS A 487 2.80 -3.30 -6.94
N ASP A 488 2.23 -3.43 -8.13
CA ASP A 488 1.45 -2.39 -8.76
C ASP A 488 -0.02 -2.82 -8.76
N ASP A 489 -0.62 -2.73 -7.57
CA ASP A 489 -2.05 -2.99 -7.36
C ASP A 489 -2.93 -1.91 -8.02
N SER A 490 -2.33 -0.89 -8.64
CA SER A 490 -3.04 0.06 -9.48
C SER A 490 -3.59 -0.57 -10.78
N ASN A 491 -3.17 -1.80 -11.09
CA ASN A 491 -3.79 -2.66 -12.11
C ASN A 491 -4.37 -3.96 -11.54
N ILE A 492 -4.96 -3.95 -10.34
CA ILE A 492 -6.15 -4.81 -10.20
C ILE A 492 -7.11 -4.30 -11.26
N GLU A 493 -7.39 -5.12 -12.26
CA GLU A 493 -8.60 -4.94 -13.05
C GLU A 493 -9.72 -4.97 -12.01
N VAL A 494 -10.23 -3.78 -11.61
CA VAL A 494 -11.38 -3.69 -10.74
C VAL A 494 -12.53 -4.18 -11.58
N ILE A 495 -12.77 -5.48 -11.49
CA ILE A 495 -13.89 -6.12 -12.14
C ILE A 495 -15.08 -5.79 -11.26
N PHE A 496 -15.81 -4.77 -11.68
CA PHE A 496 -17.10 -4.41 -11.11
C PHE A 496 -18.10 -5.53 -11.41
N GLY A 497 -18.81 -5.97 -10.37
CA GLY A 497 -19.89 -6.93 -10.51
C GLY A 497 -20.43 -7.39 -9.16
N CYS A 498 -21.53 -8.13 -9.18
CA CYS A 498 -22.15 -8.61 -7.94
C CYS A 498 -21.28 -9.65 -7.22
N LEU A 499 -20.99 -9.41 -5.94
CA LEU A 499 -20.20 -10.31 -5.07
C LEU A 499 -21.05 -11.31 -4.28
N ASP A 500 -22.37 -11.20 -4.34
CA ASP A 500 -23.29 -12.08 -3.61
C ASP A 500 -23.52 -13.38 -4.39
N GLU A 501 -23.10 -14.52 -3.84
CA GLU A 501 -23.25 -15.85 -4.47
C GLU A 501 -24.73 -16.26 -4.68
N GLU A 502 -25.68 -15.63 -3.97
CA GLU A 502 -27.12 -15.88 -4.13
C GLU A 502 -27.76 -15.05 -5.25
N ALA A 503 -27.03 -14.08 -5.82
CA ALA A 503 -27.54 -13.22 -6.89
C ALA A 503 -27.40 -13.85 -8.28
N CYS A 504 -28.34 -13.54 -9.16
CA CYS A 504 -28.41 -14.06 -10.52
C CYS A 504 -27.32 -13.53 -11.46
N ASN A 505 -26.74 -12.38 -11.14
CA ASN A 505 -25.58 -11.82 -11.83
C ASN A 505 -24.30 -11.88 -10.99
N TYR A 506 -24.21 -12.85 -10.07
CA TYR A 506 -22.97 -13.13 -9.35
C TYR A 506 -21.81 -13.27 -10.34
N ASN A 507 -20.74 -12.51 -10.10
CA ASN A 507 -19.53 -12.56 -10.89
C ASN A 507 -18.38 -13.05 -10.01
N SER A 508 -17.98 -14.31 -10.21
CA SER A 508 -16.87 -14.92 -9.46
C SER A 508 -15.50 -14.31 -9.76
N GLN A 509 -15.41 -13.40 -10.73
CA GLN A 509 -14.19 -12.65 -11.05
C GLN A 509 -14.27 -11.20 -10.54
N ALA A 510 -15.41 -10.76 -10.02
CA ALA A 510 -15.53 -9.41 -9.49
C ALA A 510 -14.70 -9.23 -8.22
N THR A 511 -13.98 -8.12 -8.15
CA THR A 511 -13.16 -7.71 -7.00
C THR A 511 -13.82 -6.58 -6.22
N GLN A 512 -14.85 -5.93 -6.78
CA GLN A 512 -15.61 -4.87 -6.14
C GLN A 512 -17.11 -4.95 -6.51
N ASN A 513 -17.97 -4.85 -5.49
CA ASN A 513 -19.42 -4.80 -5.70
C ASN A 513 -19.80 -3.46 -6.34
N ASP A 514 -20.61 -3.51 -7.40
CA ASP A 514 -21.10 -2.36 -8.14
C ASP A 514 -22.58 -2.04 -7.86
N ASP A 515 -23.15 -2.66 -6.82
CA ASP A 515 -24.55 -2.54 -6.41
C ASP A 515 -25.55 -2.97 -7.50
N THR A 516 -25.11 -3.78 -8.48
CA THR A 516 -25.98 -4.29 -9.56
C THR A 516 -26.63 -5.64 -9.25
N CYS A 517 -26.38 -6.22 -8.07
CA CYS A 517 -26.95 -7.52 -7.67
C CYS A 517 -28.46 -7.57 -7.89
N PHE A 518 -28.93 -8.53 -8.68
CA PHE A 518 -30.35 -8.85 -8.80
C PHE A 518 -30.58 -10.33 -8.47
N TYR A 519 -31.73 -10.59 -7.86
CA TYR A 519 -32.11 -11.93 -7.39
C TYR A 519 -33.30 -12.42 -8.21
N SER A 520 -33.52 -13.73 -8.23
CA SER A 520 -34.69 -14.29 -8.87
C SER A 520 -35.96 -13.93 -8.10
N GLU A 521 -37.09 -13.82 -8.81
CA GLU A 521 -38.39 -13.70 -8.17
C GLU A 521 -38.74 -15.00 -7.44
N ILE A 522 -39.54 -14.91 -6.36
CA ILE A 522 -39.96 -16.08 -5.59
C ILE A 522 -40.66 -17.07 -6.55
N TYR A 523 -40.27 -18.35 -6.49
CA TYR A 523 -40.68 -19.47 -7.36
C TYR A 523 -40.01 -19.55 -8.74
N TYR A 524 -39.23 -18.53 -9.14
CA TYR A 524 -38.50 -18.52 -10.41
C TYR A 524 -36.99 -18.65 -10.19
N ASN A 525 -36.29 -19.15 -11.22
CA ASN A 525 -34.83 -19.14 -11.30
C ASN A 525 -34.31 -17.88 -12.01
N CYS A 526 -32.99 -17.74 -12.09
CA CYS A 526 -32.33 -16.57 -12.67
C CYS A 526 -32.54 -16.35 -14.17
N ASP A 527 -33.00 -17.37 -14.90
CA ASP A 527 -33.36 -17.26 -16.31
C ASP A 527 -34.85 -16.87 -16.49
N GLY A 528 -35.57 -16.62 -15.39
CA GLY A 528 -37.01 -16.36 -15.39
C GLY A 528 -37.85 -17.60 -15.67
N HIS A 529 -37.26 -18.81 -15.55
CA HIS A 529 -38.01 -20.06 -15.65
C HIS A 529 -38.52 -20.47 -14.29
N CYS A 530 -39.71 -21.04 -14.27
CA CYS A 530 -40.25 -21.59 -13.04
C CYS A 530 -39.41 -22.78 -12.53
N ILE A 531 -39.23 -22.86 -11.21
CA ILE A 531 -38.55 -23.97 -10.54
C ILE A 531 -39.41 -25.24 -10.55
N LEU A 532 -40.73 -25.09 -10.39
CA LEU A 532 -41.73 -26.16 -10.39
C LEU A 532 -42.91 -25.76 -11.27
N ASP A 533 -42.99 -26.36 -12.46
CA ASP A 533 -44.07 -26.15 -13.43
C ASP A 533 -44.46 -27.53 -13.97
N THR A 534 -45.49 -28.11 -13.35
CA THR A 534 -45.88 -29.51 -13.52
C THR A 534 -46.52 -29.76 -14.89
N ASP A 535 -47.21 -28.76 -15.45
CA ASP A 535 -47.92 -28.90 -16.72
C ASP A 535 -47.31 -28.14 -17.91
N GLN A 536 -46.21 -27.42 -17.67
CA GLN A 536 -45.36 -26.71 -18.63
C GLN A 536 -46.07 -25.55 -19.34
N ASP A 537 -46.90 -24.80 -18.63
CA ASP A 537 -47.58 -23.62 -19.16
C ASP A 537 -46.84 -22.30 -18.94
N GLY A 538 -45.75 -22.32 -18.16
CA GLY A 538 -44.93 -21.16 -17.84
C GLY A 538 -45.35 -20.41 -16.57
N VAL A 539 -46.35 -20.90 -15.84
CA VAL A 539 -46.73 -20.43 -14.50
C VAL A 539 -46.23 -21.45 -13.47
N CYS A 540 -45.73 -20.97 -12.34
CA CYS A 540 -45.26 -21.86 -11.28
C CYS A 540 -46.38 -22.54 -10.53
N ASP A 541 -46.22 -23.81 -10.16
CA ASP A 541 -47.19 -24.60 -9.41
C ASP A 541 -47.72 -23.87 -8.16
N GLU A 542 -46.87 -23.11 -7.45
CA GLU A 542 -47.28 -22.32 -6.27
C GLU A 542 -48.12 -21.07 -6.59
N LEU A 543 -48.10 -20.62 -7.85
CA LEU A 543 -48.83 -19.47 -8.38
C LEU A 543 -49.92 -19.88 -9.38
N ASP A 544 -49.97 -21.16 -9.75
CA ASP A 544 -50.85 -21.70 -10.76
C ASP A 544 -52.19 -22.12 -10.15
N ASN A 545 -53.28 -21.57 -10.67
CA ASN A 545 -54.63 -21.94 -10.27
C ASN A 545 -55.10 -23.29 -10.86
N CYS A 546 -54.29 -23.92 -11.72
CA CYS A 546 -54.45 -25.27 -12.23
C CYS A 546 -53.12 -26.05 -12.42
N PRO A 547 -52.37 -26.37 -11.35
CA PRO A 547 -50.99 -26.91 -11.43
C PRO A 547 -50.77 -28.16 -12.30
N ASP A 548 -51.82 -28.93 -12.57
CA ASP A 548 -51.75 -30.17 -13.35
C ASP A 548 -52.32 -30.01 -14.78
N ASN A 549 -52.86 -28.84 -15.17
CA ASN A 549 -53.63 -28.65 -16.40
C ASN A 549 -53.35 -27.33 -17.13
N TRP A 550 -52.39 -27.40 -18.07
CA TRP A 550 -51.83 -26.26 -18.84
C TRP A 550 -52.78 -25.07 -19.02
N ASN A 551 -52.60 -23.93 -18.37
CA ASN A 551 -53.44 -22.74 -18.53
C ASN A 551 -52.66 -21.42 -18.28
N ALA A 552 -51.72 -21.11 -19.17
CA ALA A 552 -50.84 -19.95 -19.05
C ALA A 552 -51.54 -18.59 -18.87
N ASP A 553 -52.84 -18.49 -19.19
CA ASP A 553 -53.67 -17.29 -19.01
C ASP A 553 -54.36 -17.20 -17.64
N GLN A 554 -54.26 -18.22 -16.79
CA GLN A 554 -54.70 -18.28 -15.40
C GLN A 554 -56.16 -17.82 -15.21
N VAL A 555 -57.04 -18.13 -16.17
CA VAL A 555 -58.43 -17.69 -16.13
C VAL A 555 -59.19 -18.41 -15.01
N ASP A 556 -59.68 -17.62 -14.06
CA ASP A 556 -60.59 -18.02 -12.99
C ASP A 556 -61.77 -17.05 -12.99
N TYR A 557 -62.85 -17.43 -13.66
CA TYR A 557 -64.01 -16.54 -13.86
C TYR A 557 -64.76 -16.26 -12.56
N ASN A 558 -64.73 -17.21 -11.62
CA ASN A 558 -65.50 -17.12 -10.38
C ASN A 558 -64.65 -16.65 -9.18
N SER A 559 -63.34 -16.47 -9.39
CA SER A 559 -62.34 -15.97 -8.44
C SER A 559 -62.23 -16.83 -7.17
N ASN A 560 -62.47 -18.13 -7.25
CA ASN A 560 -62.37 -19.06 -6.12
C ASN A 560 -60.94 -19.60 -5.89
N GLY A 561 -59.99 -19.25 -6.77
CA GLY A 561 -58.60 -19.68 -6.71
C GLY A 561 -58.31 -20.99 -7.45
N ILE A 562 -59.29 -21.58 -8.14
CA ILE A 562 -59.16 -22.75 -9.02
C ILE A 562 -59.48 -22.29 -10.44
N GLY A 563 -58.57 -22.52 -11.39
CA GLY A 563 -58.77 -22.10 -12.76
C GLY A 563 -59.88 -22.89 -13.45
N ASP A 564 -60.57 -22.22 -14.38
CA ASP A 564 -61.71 -22.80 -15.11
C ASP A 564 -61.36 -24.11 -15.84
N ARG A 565 -60.06 -24.33 -16.13
CA ARG A 565 -59.56 -25.49 -16.88
C ARG A 565 -59.45 -26.77 -16.06
N CYS A 566 -59.11 -26.66 -14.79
CA CYS A 566 -59.01 -27.78 -13.85
C CYS A 566 -60.22 -27.85 -12.91
N GLU A 567 -61.12 -26.87 -12.99
CA GLU A 567 -62.40 -26.89 -12.32
C GLU A 567 -63.30 -27.98 -12.95
N TYR A 568 -63.31 -29.15 -12.31
CA TYR A 568 -64.26 -30.20 -12.64
C TYR A 568 -65.65 -29.77 -12.13
N LEU A 569 -66.54 -29.40 -13.06
CA LEU A 569 -67.96 -29.22 -12.77
C LEU A 569 -68.53 -30.54 -12.19
N LEU A 570 -68.58 -30.62 -10.87
CA LEU A 570 -69.48 -31.53 -10.17
C LEU A 570 -70.67 -30.73 -9.61
N PRO A 571 -71.90 -31.27 -9.73
CA PRO A 571 -73.12 -30.50 -9.55
C PRO A 571 -73.33 -30.14 -8.09
N LEU A 572 -73.84 -28.91 -7.88
CA LEU A 572 -74.40 -28.36 -6.65
C LEU A 572 -75.19 -29.38 -5.83
N GLU A 573 -74.53 -30.04 -4.87
CA GLU A 573 -75.15 -30.56 -3.66
C GLU A 573 -74.02 -30.79 -2.63
N GLU A 574 -74.19 -30.19 -1.45
CA GLU A 574 -73.40 -30.34 -0.22
C GLU A 574 -72.14 -29.47 -0.02
N MET A 575 -72.36 -28.20 0.34
CA MET A 575 -71.52 -27.49 1.33
C MET A 575 -72.39 -26.65 2.28
N GLU A 576 -73.17 -27.33 3.13
CA GLU A 576 -73.57 -26.79 4.42
C GLU A 576 -72.56 -27.28 5.47
N ASN A 577 -71.72 -26.39 6.00
CA ASN A 577 -71.30 -26.43 7.41
C ASN A 577 -70.55 -25.14 7.83
N ILE A 578 -71.32 -24.07 8.00
CA ILE A 578 -71.22 -23.23 9.19
C ILE A 578 -72.64 -23.19 9.78
N ASP A 579 -73.05 -24.28 10.43
CA ASP A 579 -74.35 -24.38 11.11
C ASP A 579 -74.08 -24.52 12.61
N LEU A 580 -74.51 -23.60 13.46
CA LEU A 580 -75.93 -23.37 13.66
C LEU A 580 -76.14 -21.94 14.18
N LEU A 581 -76.68 -21.04 13.35
CA LEU A 581 -77.46 -19.89 13.82
C LEU A 581 -78.89 -20.11 13.35
N THR A 582 -79.77 -20.53 14.25
CA THR A 582 -81.18 -20.78 13.94
C THR A 582 -82.05 -19.82 14.72
N ALA A 583 -83.12 -19.35 14.08
CA ALA A 583 -84.09 -18.45 14.68
C ALA A 583 -85.48 -19.07 14.47
N TYR A 584 -86.13 -19.50 15.56
CA TYR A 584 -87.41 -20.21 15.51
C TYR A 584 -88.36 -19.76 16.63
N PRO A 585 -89.67 -19.61 16.37
CA PRO A 585 -90.33 -19.73 15.07
C PRO A 585 -89.98 -18.56 14.15
N ASN A 586 -89.76 -18.84 12.87
CA ASN A 586 -89.56 -17.82 11.84
C ASN A 586 -90.30 -18.27 10.56
N PRO A 587 -91.41 -17.61 10.15
CA PRO A 587 -91.92 -16.34 10.65
C PRO A 587 -92.50 -16.41 12.08
N THR A 588 -92.19 -15.42 12.92
CA THR A 588 -92.71 -15.30 14.29
C THR A 588 -93.95 -14.40 14.33
N THR A 589 -94.80 -14.56 15.35
CA THR A 589 -95.91 -13.65 15.67
C THR A 589 -95.57 -12.71 16.84
N GLY A 590 -94.34 -12.76 17.35
CA GLY A 590 -93.90 -11.92 18.46
C GLY A 590 -92.58 -12.40 19.05
N ILE A 591 -92.54 -13.59 19.64
CA ILE A 591 -91.34 -14.11 20.32
C ILE A 591 -90.55 -15.03 19.39
N ILE A 592 -89.23 -14.85 19.33
CA ILE A 592 -88.32 -15.69 18.58
C ILE A 592 -87.16 -16.17 19.45
N ASN A 593 -86.84 -17.46 19.35
CA ASN A 593 -85.70 -18.07 20.02
C ASN A 593 -84.55 -18.22 19.04
N ILE A 594 -83.37 -17.78 19.44
CA ILE A 594 -82.16 -17.83 18.65
C ILE A 594 -81.20 -18.79 19.31
N THR A 595 -80.84 -19.83 18.58
CA THR A 595 -79.93 -20.88 19.03
C THR A 595 -78.62 -20.78 18.26
N TYR A 596 -77.51 -20.74 18.99
CA TYR A 596 -76.17 -20.65 18.44
C TYR A 596 -75.14 -21.46 19.26
N ASN A 597 -74.04 -21.85 18.61
CA ASN A 597 -72.91 -22.53 19.25
C ASN A 597 -71.82 -21.52 19.66
N SER A 598 -71.34 -21.58 20.90
CA SER A 598 -70.43 -20.58 21.50
C SER A 598 -69.22 -21.22 22.20
N GLU A 599 -68.67 -22.32 21.69
CA GLU A 599 -67.51 -22.98 22.33
C GLU A 599 -66.19 -22.19 22.27
N GLN A 600 -66.06 -21.14 21.44
CA GLN A 600 -64.78 -20.42 21.25
C GLN A 600 -64.83 -18.88 21.36
N ALA A 601 -65.98 -18.24 21.61
CA ALA A 601 -66.06 -16.78 21.53
C ALA A 601 -66.16 -16.11 22.91
N LYS A 602 -65.08 -15.46 23.37
CA LYS A 602 -65.11 -14.56 24.54
C LYS A 602 -65.58 -13.13 24.22
N ASP A 603 -65.75 -12.78 22.95
CA ASP A 603 -66.25 -11.47 22.51
C ASP A 603 -67.24 -11.66 21.35
N PHE A 604 -68.52 -11.91 21.67
CA PHE A 604 -69.58 -11.95 20.68
C PHE A 604 -70.70 -10.98 21.03
N SER A 605 -71.27 -10.32 20.02
CA SER A 605 -72.42 -9.44 20.19
C SER A 605 -73.56 -9.89 19.29
N LEU A 606 -74.78 -9.86 19.84
CA LEU A 606 -76.00 -10.15 19.11
C LEU A 606 -76.77 -8.85 18.92
N GLU A 607 -77.06 -8.52 17.66
CA GLU A 607 -77.69 -7.28 17.24
C GLU A 607 -78.89 -7.56 16.32
N LEU A 608 -79.96 -6.79 16.45
CA LEU A 608 -81.15 -6.91 15.62
C LEU A 608 -81.40 -5.61 14.86
N TYR A 609 -81.66 -5.72 13.57
CA TYR A 609 -81.88 -4.60 12.66
C TYR A 609 -83.23 -4.69 11.97
N ASN A 610 -83.85 -3.55 11.63
CA ASN A 610 -85.00 -3.51 10.74
C ASN A 610 -84.56 -3.49 9.26
N ILE A 611 -85.50 -3.55 8.31
CA ILE A 611 -85.19 -3.49 6.86
C ILE A 611 -84.48 -2.22 6.38
N LEU A 612 -84.57 -1.12 7.14
CA LEU A 612 -83.90 0.13 6.80
C LEU A 612 -82.45 0.17 7.33
N GLY A 613 -82.04 -0.84 8.11
CA GLY A 613 -80.72 -0.94 8.71
C GLY A 613 -80.59 -0.28 10.08
N ASP A 614 -81.70 0.18 10.69
CA ASP A 614 -81.66 0.73 12.06
C ASP A 614 -81.52 -0.40 13.08
N ARG A 615 -80.60 -0.23 14.03
CA ARG A 615 -80.38 -1.21 15.12
C ARG A 615 -81.49 -1.09 16.17
N ILE A 616 -82.32 -2.11 16.25
CA ILE A 616 -83.50 -2.19 17.11
C ILE A 616 -83.16 -2.70 18.52
N ALA A 617 -82.20 -3.61 18.65
CA ALA A 617 -81.73 -4.15 19.93
C ALA A 617 -80.29 -4.68 19.83
N CYS A 618 -79.54 -4.68 20.94
CA CYS A 618 -78.23 -5.31 21.05
C CYS A 618 -77.98 -5.81 22.48
N GLY A 619 -77.26 -6.93 22.64
CA GLY A 619 -76.90 -7.48 23.94
C GLY A 619 -75.70 -8.43 23.91
N TYR A 620 -75.09 -8.62 25.09
CA TYR A 620 -74.02 -9.58 25.35
C TYR A 620 -74.57 -10.66 26.28
N PRO A 621 -74.80 -11.89 25.79
CA PRO A 621 -75.30 -12.96 26.64
C PRO A 621 -74.22 -13.46 27.60
N ASP A 622 -74.52 -13.49 28.91
CA ASP A 622 -73.57 -13.93 29.97
C ASP A 622 -73.41 -15.47 30.08
N LEU A 623 -73.85 -16.25 29.07
CA LEU A 623 -73.92 -17.72 29.12
C LEU A 623 -73.07 -18.38 28.02
N TYR A 624 -72.25 -19.37 28.39
CA TYR A 624 -71.29 -20.06 27.51
C TYR A 624 -71.53 -21.58 27.48
N GLY A 625 -71.43 -22.20 26.29
CA GLY A 625 -71.57 -23.66 26.08
C GLY A 625 -71.69 -24.07 24.60
N ARG A 626 -71.70 -25.39 24.34
CA ARG A 626 -71.84 -25.99 22.98
C ARG A 626 -73.09 -25.57 22.22
N GLU A 627 -74.15 -25.21 22.91
CA GLU A 627 -75.38 -24.73 22.29
C GLU A 627 -76.14 -23.86 23.29
N VAL A 628 -76.38 -22.59 22.96
CA VAL A 628 -77.03 -21.62 23.83
C VAL A 628 -78.23 -21.05 23.09
N THR A 629 -79.37 -20.95 23.79
CA THR A 629 -80.61 -20.39 23.23
C THR A 629 -81.02 -19.14 23.98
N ALA A 630 -81.21 -18.03 23.26
CA ALA A 630 -81.70 -16.76 23.77
C ALA A 630 -83.06 -16.42 23.16
N SER A 631 -84.00 -15.94 23.98
CA SER A 631 -85.34 -15.54 23.54
C SER A 631 -85.44 -14.02 23.39
N ILE A 632 -85.94 -13.56 22.26
CA ILE A 632 -86.18 -12.15 21.97
C ILE A 632 -87.67 -11.93 21.69
N ASP A 633 -88.27 -10.98 22.41
CA ASP A 633 -89.66 -10.58 22.22
C ASP A 633 -89.76 -9.37 21.28
N LEU A 634 -90.44 -9.57 20.15
CA LEU A 634 -90.71 -8.59 19.12
C LEU A 634 -92.21 -8.29 18.98
N SER A 635 -93.05 -8.72 19.94
CA SER A 635 -94.51 -8.57 19.87
C SER A 635 -94.98 -7.11 19.72
N ASP A 636 -94.21 -6.17 20.28
CA ASP A 636 -94.50 -4.73 20.21
C ASP A 636 -93.87 -4.04 18.98
N ARG A 637 -93.30 -4.81 18.05
CA ARG A 637 -92.62 -4.27 16.86
C ARG A 637 -93.53 -4.36 15.62
N PRO A 638 -93.39 -3.40 14.67
CA PRO A 638 -94.16 -3.43 13.43
C PRO A 638 -93.94 -4.73 12.65
N ARG A 639 -94.98 -5.21 11.98
CA ARG A 639 -94.86 -6.38 11.09
C ARG A 639 -93.92 -6.07 9.93
N GLY A 640 -93.03 -7.01 9.61
CA GLY A 640 -92.01 -6.78 8.62
C GLY A 640 -90.84 -7.74 8.73
N VAL A 641 -89.81 -7.49 7.93
CA VAL A 641 -88.58 -8.27 7.96
C VAL A 641 -87.57 -7.57 8.87
N TYR A 642 -86.91 -8.35 9.70
CA TYR A 642 -85.85 -7.94 10.59
C TYR A 642 -84.63 -8.81 10.30
N THR A 643 -83.44 -8.33 10.61
CA THR A 643 -82.20 -9.09 10.40
C THR A 643 -81.49 -9.20 11.71
N ILE A 644 -81.31 -10.42 12.20
CA ILE A 644 -80.42 -10.67 13.32
C ILE A 644 -79.00 -10.82 12.81
N VAL A 645 -78.05 -10.22 13.52
CA VAL A 645 -76.64 -10.23 13.18
C VAL A 645 -75.87 -10.63 14.44
N VAL A 646 -75.07 -11.68 14.31
CA VAL A 646 -74.14 -12.14 15.34
C VAL A 646 -72.75 -11.79 14.86
N LYS A 647 -72.02 -11.00 15.65
CA LYS A 647 -70.66 -10.59 15.34
C LYS A 647 -69.71 -11.20 16.35
N THR A 648 -68.68 -11.87 15.86
CA THR A 648 -67.49 -12.25 16.62
C THR A 648 -66.31 -11.39 16.15
N LYS A 649 -65.16 -11.52 16.81
CA LYS A 649 -63.94 -10.78 16.44
C LYS A 649 -63.53 -11.01 14.97
N ASP A 650 -63.76 -12.21 14.46
CA ASP A 650 -63.25 -12.64 13.17
C ASP A 650 -64.35 -12.86 12.12
N ASN A 651 -65.63 -12.92 12.52
CA ASN A 651 -66.74 -13.24 11.62
C ASN A 651 -68.04 -12.49 11.95
N ILE A 652 -68.83 -12.18 10.91
CA ILE A 652 -70.18 -11.63 11.04
C ILE A 652 -71.15 -12.56 10.34
N ILE A 653 -72.12 -13.10 11.08
CA ILE A 653 -73.16 -13.99 10.58
C ILE A 653 -74.50 -13.27 10.74
N SER A 654 -75.35 -13.27 9.72
CA SER A 654 -76.67 -12.64 9.81
C SER A 654 -77.78 -13.52 9.26
N LYS A 655 -78.99 -13.39 9.81
CA LYS A 655 -80.17 -14.16 9.38
C LYS A 655 -81.43 -13.31 9.40
N PRO A 656 -82.26 -13.34 8.33
CA PRO A 656 -83.51 -12.60 8.30
C PRO A 656 -84.60 -13.33 9.10
N ILE A 657 -85.43 -12.54 9.77
CA ILE A 657 -86.57 -12.94 10.59
C ILE A 657 -87.80 -12.18 10.10
N ILE A 658 -88.90 -12.90 9.90
CA ILE A 658 -90.16 -12.31 9.46
C ILE A 658 -91.12 -12.25 10.65
N LEU A 659 -91.53 -11.05 11.05
CA LEU A 659 -92.57 -10.83 12.06
C LEU A 659 -93.91 -10.60 11.35
N LYS A 660 -94.87 -11.50 11.58
CA LYS A 660 -96.16 -11.57 10.86
C LYS A 660 -97.30 -10.73 11.40
#